data_AF-A0A815Q1I3-F1
#
_entry.id   AF-A0A815Q1I3-F1
#
_cell.length_a   1.000
_cell.length_b   1.000
_cell.length_c   1.000
_cell.angle_alpha   90.00
_cell.angle_beta   90.00
_cell.angle_gamma   90.00
#
_symmetry.space_group_name_H-M   'P 1'
#
loop_
_entity.id
_entity.type
_entity.pdbx_description
1 polymer ?
#
loop_
_entity_poly.entity_id
_entity_poly.type
_entity_poly.pdbx_seq_one_letter_code
_entity_poly.pdbx_strand_id
1 'polypeptide(L)'
;MSSSRLALYEQQPGSSSRFDIDNLIDERYRALQDAKQARNLWPTWWKGHLRVGKVYAVLNDHEKAINSFERALALAPTNNEIQKALYESRQILGRQLRLEHLESKLSPRSIPEQLNELQRNLGLDPEEVRMTYRLLEEIDPSIADVIKGHQYEHGDIDVKQDYEQAAKYFAKAANQGNAEGMYNLARLTDRGLGVKKDHNLAQGLLEQAAAQPPQHPLLEELPNNGVALAEHALGLRHAEGVVVHKNLLRAAYWYQRAVNHGCSEAANNLAIMYEDGIAVDKNLDKAEQLYEMSARKGNSPAMLSLAYLLLDKNELQMAKIWYDRACEAGSIPAQASRDVFEKKLREKQQSIDQCSSDELKDINVRKNVLDSLKAKKTMYKQVDQSHVYDYDVLNQYANRGSMTAKQMCDALEHFYRAMSILIQTETLTESQENEFVHELSQCYRIEHIVAQIPGVEMCQKKDDTVDRVLHRCSRESNDAVSQLDEDVRICYAVLHMDSKEFIAQFLGPCKQKYPKSIFFFELSTSVNALLGQYETALYDANAGLTIDSNYYELLYCKAAALRLINKDIDETISAYRAFLAVAPEDHRKVPESYYAMASCHFIHLKQNDTTDIIKKIYQEGEETEKKQLPYFLPYDSSSKTFLKHAFNGKSLLNAEPAPIVDRKLRLRDSHRIEVISKHREWESHRNNLDHSVISGAHKPRVKQQTPKSLIGLKSITLREMNPTRDHIYSGYVLSATIIDAAHAWTPSIHLVIEDENLDCEQMCIYGFPEEQGEYLTSKVYTIGSKMNIINPYLRIGASDMKPFIRIDDFSSILVQSESERVINMCRCCGEPNAPYACSKCKQARYCSKECQTMDWQLYKHKLICKN
;
A
#
# COMPACT_ATOMS: atom_id res chain seq x y z
N MET A 1 -32.30 16.63 57.88
CA MET A 1 -31.66 16.20 56.60
C MET A 1 -30.21 16.69 56.44
N SER A 2 -29.54 17.21 57.48
CA SER A 2 -28.09 17.50 57.51
C SER A 2 -27.28 16.49 58.33
N SER A 3 -27.92 15.41 58.80
CA SER A 3 -27.36 14.42 59.72
C SER A 3 -27.50 12.97 59.21
N SER A 4 -27.85 12.76 57.94
CA SER A 4 -27.80 11.41 57.35
C SER A 4 -26.34 11.03 57.10
N ARG A 5 -25.90 9.86 57.58
CA ARG A 5 -24.54 9.32 57.37
C ARG A 5 -24.10 9.27 55.90
N LEU A 6 -25.06 9.27 54.97
CA LEU A 6 -24.82 9.43 53.52
C LEU A 6 -24.07 10.74 53.17
N ALA A 7 -24.36 11.85 53.85
CA ALA A 7 -23.73 13.14 53.61
C ALA A 7 -22.26 13.18 54.10
N LEU A 8 -21.92 12.32 55.09
CA LEU A 8 -20.54 12.15 55.56
C LEU A 8 -19.70 11.33 54.56
N TYR A 9 -20.32 10.37 53.86
CA TYR A 9 -19.63 9.56 52.85
C TYR A 9 -19.43 10.31 51.51
N GLU A 10 -20.33 11.24 51.15
CA GLU A 10 -20.20 12.09 49.96
C GLU A 10 -19.09 13.15 50.08
N GLN A 11 -18.59 13.47 51.29
CA GLN A 11 -17.65 14.56 51.53
C GLN A 11 -16.17 14.14 51.67
N GLN A 12 -15.83 12.86 51.81
CA GLN A 12 -14.44 12.40 51.90
C GLN A 12 -14.19 11.04 51.21
N PRO A 13 -13.89 11.02 49.89
CA PRO A 13 -13.30 9.85 49.28
C PRO A 13 -11.79 9.87 49.56
N GLY A 14 -11.32 9.17 50.60
CA GLY A 14 -9.89 8.86 50.73
C GLY A 14 -9.22 8.90 52.11
N SER A 15 -9.92 9.06 53.23
CA SER A 15 -9.27 8.99 54.55
C SER A 15 -9.93 7.96 55.47
N SER A 16 -9.46 6.71 55.42
CA SER A 16 -9.35 5.91 56.64
C SER A 16 -8.22 4.89 56.52
N SER A 17 -7.30 4.99 57.45
CA SER A 17 -6.32 3.97 57.80
C SER A 17 -7.03 2.69 58.25
N ARG A 18 -6.59 1.53 57.77
CA ARG A 18 -6.85 0.16 58.28
C ARG A 18 -8.16 0.01 59.09
N PHE A 19 -9.27 -0.22 58.39
CA PHE A 19 -10.49 -0.78 58.98
C PHE A 19 -10.95 -2.01 58.18
N ASP A 20 -11.45 -3.00 58.90
CA ASP A 20 -11.86 -4.32 58.41
C ASP A 20 -12.82 -4.25 57.20
N ILE A 21 -12.47 -5.01 56.16
CA ILE A 21 -13.20 -5.10 54.88
C ILE A 21 -14.66 -5.54 55.08
N ASP A 22 -14.95 -6.33 56.13
CA ASP A 22 -16.29 -6.82 56.45
C ASP A 22 -17.25 -5.71 56.94
N ASN A 23 -16.75 -4.70 57.67
CA ASN A 23 -17.56 -3.56 58.10
C ASN A 23 -17.96 -2.67 56.92
N LEU A 24 -17.11 -2.61 55.88
CA LEU A 24 -17.33 -1.78 54.69
C LEU A 24 -18.43 -2.34 53.78
N ILE A 25 -18.60 -3.66 53.76
CA ILE A 25 -19.68 -4.33 53.02
C ILE A 25 -21.03 -4.07 53.71
N ASP A 26 -21.10 -4.19 55.03
CA ASP A 26 -22.32 -3.97 55.83
C ASP A 26 -22.81 -2.50 55.73
N GLU A 27 -21.89 -1.53 55.71
CA GLU A 27 -22.25 -0.11 55.51
C GLU A 27 -22.89 0.19 54.14
N ARG A 28 -22.44 -0.46 53.06
CA ARG A 28 -23.01 -0.28 51.71
C ARG A 28 -24.43 -0.85 51.61
N TYR A 29 -24.69 -1.99 52.24
CA TYR A 29 -26.03 -2.59 52.29
C TYR A 29 -27.00 -1.78 53.17
N ARG A 30 -26.52 -1.19 54.27
CA ARG A 30 -27.30 -0.26 55.10
C ARG A 30 -27.60 1.06 54.36
N ALA A 31 -26.63 1.61 53.63
CA ALA A 31 -26.87 2.76 52.76
C ALA A 31 -27.92 2.48 51.67
N LEU A 32 -27.98 1.26 51.14
CA LEU A 32 -29.02 0.85 50.19
C LEU A 32 -30.41 0.78 50.85
N GLN A 33 -30.50 0.27 52.08
CA GLN A 33 -31.74 0.24 52.86
C GLN A 33 -32.27 1.66 53.12
N ASP A 34 -31.40 2.57 53.59
CA ASP A 34 -31.75 3.97 53.84
C ASP A 34 -32.20 4.68 52.56
N ALA A 35 -31.49 4.47 51.44
CA ALA A 35 -31.86 5.04 50.15
C ALA A 35 -33.22 4.51 49.66
N LYS A 36 -33.49 3.21 49.83
CA LYS A 36 -34.78 2.60 49.50
C LYS A 36 -35.91 3.13 50.39
N GLN A 37 -35.66 3.30 51.69
CA GLN A 37 -36.64 3.86 52.62
C GLN A 37 -36.98 5.31 52.27
N ALA A 38 -35.98 6.15 51.97
CA ALA A 38 -36.19 7.53 51.51
C ALA A 38 -37.00 7.60 50.21
N ARG A 39 -36.71 6.70 49.25
CA ARG A 39 -37.49 6.56 48.01
C ARG A 39 -38.93 6.10 48.27
N ASN A 40 -39.14 5.17 49.20
CA ASN A 40 -40.47 4.65 49.50
C ASN A 40 -41.34 5.69 50.25
N LEU A 41 -40.72 6.52 51.09
CA LEU A 41 -41.41 7.63 51.76
C LEU A 41 -41.88 8.68 50.75
N TRP A 42 -41.06 9.02 49.75
CA TRP A 42 -41.42 9.96 48.68
C TRP A 42 -41.15 9.39 47.26
N PRO A 43 -42.10 8.63 46.70
CA PRO A 43 -41.93 7.94 45.41
C PRO A 43 -41.75 8.86 44.19
N THR A 44 -42.25 10.09 44.25
CA THR A 44 -42.14 11.10 43.17
C THR A 44 -40.84 11.92 43.24
N TRP A 45 -40.00 11.67 44.25
CA TRP A 45 -38.76 12.41 44.44
C TRP A 45 -37.60 11.76 43.68
N TRP A 46 -37.21 12.37 42.56
CA TRP A 46 -36.17 11.86 41.66
C TRP A 46 -34.82 11.60 42.35
N LYS A 47 -34.42 12.43 43.33
CA LYS A 47 -33.16 12.25 44.08
C LYS A 47 -33.15 10.95 44.90
N GLY A 48 -34.31 10.48 45.35
CA GLY A 48 -34.44 9.20 46.04
C GLY A 48 -34.09 8.03 45.13
N HIS A 49 -34.60 8.04 43.89
CA HIS A 49 -34.28 7.02 42.88
C HIS A 49 -32.82 7.11 42.41
N LEU A 50 -32.28 8.32 42.22
CA LEU A 50 -30.86 8.54 41.88
C LEU A 50 -29.93 7.96 42.95
N ARG A 51 -30.22 8.18 44.24
CA ARG A 51 -29.42 7.65 45.35
C ARG A 51 -29.43 6.13 45.40
N VAL A 52 -30.59 5.50 45.22
CA VAL A 52 -30.69 4.03 45.12
C VAL A 52 -29.85 3.50 43.96
N GLY A 53 -29.90 4.16 42.80
CA GLY A 53 -29.09 3.79 41.65
C GLY A 53 -27.58 3.90 41.91
N LYS A 54 -27.13 5.00 42.54
CA LYS A 54 -25.70 5.19 42.88
C LYS A 54 -25.20 4.10 43.84
N VAL A 55 -26.00 3.72 44.84
CA VAL A 55 -25.60 2.66 45.78
C VAL A 55 -25.54 1.30 45.09
N TYR A 56 -26.48 0.98 44.18
CA TYR A 56 -26.40 -0.24 43.37
C TYR A 56 -25.16 -0.27 42.46
N ALA A 57 -24.79 0.87 41.86
CA ALA A 57 -23.58 0.97 41.05
C ALA A 57 -22.31 0.72 41.89
N VAL A 58 -22.24 1.22 43.13
CA VAL A 58 -21.13 0.95 44.07
C VAL A 58 -21.08 -0.52 44.52
N LEU A 59 -22.24 -1.20 44.55
CA LEU A 59 -22.35 -2.63 44.80
C LEU A 59 -22.12 -3.50 43.55
N ASN A 60 -21.75 -2.88 42.42
CA ASN A 60 -21.50 -3.53 41.13
C ASN A 60 -22.73 -4.25 40.54
N ASP A 61 -23.95 -3.87 40.95
CA ASP A 61 -25.23 -4.40 40.44
C ASP A 61 -25.85 -3.37 39.47
N HIS A 62 -25.23 -3.26 38.28
CA HIS A 62 -25.53 -2.19 37.33
C HIS A 62 -26.90 -2.34 36.65
N GLU A 63 -27.48 -3.53 36.58
CA GLU A 63 -28.83 -3.74 36.07
C GLU A 63 -29.89 -3.06 36.96
N LYS A 64 -29.79 -3.26 38.29
CA LYS A 64 -30.66 -2.57 39.26
C LYS A 64 -30.35 -1.08 39.37
N ALA A 65 -29.09 -0.69 39.16
CA ALA A 65 -28.69 0.71 39.10
C ALA A 65 -29.39 1.44 37.94
N ILE A 66 -29.35 0.88 36.72
CA ILE A 66 -29.97 1.44 35.52
C ILE A 66 -31.48 1.62 35.69
N ASN A 67 -32.19 0.59 36.15
CA ASN A 67 -33.64 0.69 36.39
C ASN A 67 -33.99 1.81 37.40
N SER A 68 -33.14 1.99 38.42
CA SER A 68 -33.31 3.07 39.39
C SER A 68 -33.02 4.45 38.78
N PHE A 69 -32.01 4.58 37.92
CA PHE A 69 -31.71 5.83 37.22
C PHE A 69 -32.75 6.18 36.15
N GLU A 70 -33.31 5.21 35.43
CA GLU A 70 -34.39 5.44 34.45
C GLU A 70 -35.65 5.99 35.13
N ARG A 71 -36.00 5.46 36.30
CA ARG A 71 -37.09 6.01 37.13
C ARG A 71 -36.78 7.42 37.64
N ALA A 72 -35.53 7.69 38.01
CA ALA A 72 -35.10 9.03 38.38
C ALA A 72 -35.22 10.00 37.20
N LEU A 73 -34.84 9.56 36.00
CA LEU A 73 -34.87 10.36 34.77
C LEU A 73 -36.29 10.66 34.32
N ALA A 74 -37.22 9.70 34.44
CA ALA A 74 -38.63 9.90 34.15
C ALA A 74 -39.27 11.01 35.02
N LEU A 75 -38.76 11.19 36.25
CA LEU A 75 -39.21 12.23 37.18
C LEU A 75 -38.46 13.57 37.02
N ALA A 76 -37.29 13.57 36.38
CA ALA A 76 -36.47 14.76 36.12
C ALA A 76 -35.69 14.63 34.78
N PRO A 77 -36.37 14.81 33.62
CA PRO A 77 -35.82 14.44 32.31
C PRO A 77 -34.59 15.24 31.87
N THR A 78 -34.47 16.49 32.33
CA THR A 78 -33.39 17.43 31.95
C THR A 78 -32.20 17.42 32.92
N ASN A 79 -32.15 16.46 33.85
CA ASN A 79 -31.10 16.44 34.87
C ASN A 79 -29.82 15.73 34.39
N ASN A 80 -28.77 16.52 34.16
CA ASN A 80 -27.47 16.04 33.66
C ASN A 80 -26.78 15.02 34.60
N GLU A 81 -27.01 15.10 35.91
CA GLU A 81 -26.39 14.17 36.88
C GLU A 81 -26.97 12.76 36.74
N ILE A 82 -28.29 12.65 36.52
CA ILE A 82 -28.97 11.37 36.30
C ILE A 82 -28.55 10.79 34.96
N GLN A 83 -28.50 11.61 33.91
CA GLN A 83 -28.10 11.19 32.57
C GLN A 83 -26.66 10.65 32.57
N LYS A 84 -25.74 11.32 33.27
CA LYS A 84 -24.35 10.86 33.42
C LYS A 84 -24.26 9.53 34.18
N ALA A 85 -24.92 9.40 35.33
CA ALA A 85 -24.87 8.17 36.13
C ALA A 85 -25.54 6.97 35.43
N LEU A 86 -26.64 7.21 34.71
CA LEU A 86 -27.31 6.22 33.88
C LEU A 86 -26.39 5.75 32.74
N TYR A 87 -25.71 6.68 32.09
CA TYR A 87 -24.77 6.39 31.01
C TYR A 87 -23.56 5.56 31.50
N GLU A 88 -22.92 5.97 32.59
CA GLU A 88 -21.79 5.24 33.18
C GLU A 88 -22.19 3.81 33.58
N SER A 89 -23.37 3.63 34.18
CA SER A 89 -23.84 2.28 34.53
C SER A 89 -24.24 1.44 33.33
N ARG A 90 -24.77 2.04 32.25
CA ARG A 90 -25.01 1.35 30.98
C ARG A 90 -23.73 0.93 30.29
N GLN A 91 -22.67 1.74 30.36
CA GLN A 91 -21.35 1.40 29.83
C GLN A 91 -20.73 0.23 30.60
N ILE A 92 -20.77 0.27 31.94
CA ILE A 92 -20.22 -0.81 32.77
C ILE A 92 -21.04 -2.10 32.60
N LEU A 93 -22.38 -2.01 32.61
CA LEU A 93 -23.23 -3.17 32.35
C LEU A 93 -23.07 -3.67 30.91
N GLY A 94 -22.90 -2.78 29.94
CA GLY A 94 -22.63 -3.09 28.55
C GLY A 94 -21.31 -3.85 28.38
N ARG A 95 -20.27 -3.52 29.14
CA ARG A 95 -19.03 -4.30 29.22
C ARG A 95 -19.24 -5.65 29.92
N GLN A 96 -20.05 -5.69 30.98
CA GLN A 96 -20.33 -6.91 31.75
C GLN A 96 -21.26 -7.91 31.02
N LEU A 97 -22.20 -7.41 30.21
CA LEU A 97 -23.26 -8.19 29.54
C LEU A 97 -23.17 -8.17 28.00
N ARG A 98 -22.25 -7.41 27.39
CA ARG A 98 -22.00 -7.27 25.94
C ARG A 98 -23.27 -7.06 25.11
N LEU A 99 -23.89 -5.89 25.29
CA LEU A 99 -25.15 -5.47 24.65
C LEU A 99 -24.98 -4.38 23.57
N GLU A 100 -23.79 -4.26 22.97
CA GLU A 100 -23.42 -3.18 22.03
C GLU A 100 -24.32 -3.11 20.77
N HIS A 101 -24.99 -4.21 20.43
CA HIS A 101 -25.94 -4.34 19.32
C HIS A 101 -27.36 -3.79 19.62
N LEU A 102 -27.63 -3.35 20.86
CA LEU A 102 -28.91 -2.72 21.24
C LEU A 102 -29.01 -1.25 20.81
N GLU A 103 -27.91 -0.64 20.37
CA GLU A 103 -27.95 0.70 19.79
C GLU A 103 -28.31 0.61 18.30
N SER A 104 -29.51 1.08 17.92
CA SER A 104 -30.00 1.01 16.53
C SER A 104 -29.15 1.78 15.51
N LYS A 105 -28.18 2.58 15.96
CA LYS A 105 -27.22 3.32 15.11
C LYS A 105 -25.94 2.51 14.80
N LEU A 106 -25.76 1.37 15.46
CA LEU A 106 -24.61 0.47 15.30
C LEU A 106 -24.98 -0.83 14.57
N SER A 107 -26.20 -0.93 14.01
CA SER A 107 -26.53 -2.03 13.09
C SER A 107 -25.72 -1.91 11.80
N PRO A 108 -25.36 -3.03 11.15
CA PRO A 108 -24.63 -3.02 9.89
C PRO A 108 -25.31 -2.07 8.90
N ARG A 109 -24.53 -1.15 8.32
CA ARG A 109 -24.99 -0.26 7.25
C ARG A 109 -25.47 -1.13 6.09
N SER A 110 -26.65 -0.84 5.56
CA SER A 110 -27.17 -1.57 4.40
C SER A 110 -26.24 -1.39 3.19
N ILE A 111 -26.23 -2.35 2.25
CA ILE A 111 -25.49 -2.23 0.98
C ILE A 111 -25.70 -0.86 0.30
N PRO A 112 -26.92 -0.30 0.24
CA PRO A 112 -27.17 1.07 -0.20
C PRO A 112 -26.40 2.16 0.54
N GLU A 113 -26.29 2.08 1.87
CA GLU A 113 -25.57 3.07 2.68
C GLU A 113 -24.06 2.98 2.47
N GLN A 114 -23.51 1.77 2.37
CA GLN A 114 -22.08 1.54 2.11
C GLN A 114 -21.68 2.04 0.72
N LEU A 115 -22.50 1.80 -0.30
CA LEU A 115 -22.24 2.25 -1.67
C LEU A 115 -22.47 3.75 -1.86
N ASN A 116 -23.45 4.36 -1.20
CA ASN A 116 -23.65 5.82 -1.20
C ASN A 116 -22.51 6.56 -0.50
N GLU A 117 -21.89 5.96 0.52
CA GLU A 117 -20.71 6.50 1.18
C GLU A 117 -19.45 6.33 0.32
N LEU A 118 -19.25 5.16 -0.31
CA LEU A 118 -18.22 4.95 -1.33
C LEU A 118 -18.36 5.95 -2.48
N GLN A 119 -19.58 6.20 -2.94
CA GLN A 119 -19.89 7.20 -3.95
C GLN A 119 -19.50 8.61 -3.49
N ARG A 120 -19.83 9.01 -2.26
CA ARG A 120 -19.43 10.32 -1.70
C ARG A 120 -17.93 10.43 -1.50
N ASN A 121 -17.26 9.36 -1.08
CA ASN A 121 -15.83 9.32 -0.81
C ASN A 121 -14.98 9.29 -2.08
N LEU A 122 -15.47 8.64 -3.14
CA LEU A 122 -14.79 8.50 -4.43
C LEU A 122 -15.27 9.51 -5.50
N GLY A 123 -16.34 10.26 -5.22
CA GLY A 123 -16.92 11.23 -6.15
C GLY A 123 -17.59 10.61 -7.38
N LEU A 124 -18.12 9.38 -7.25
CA LEU A 124 -18.73 8.63 -8.36
C LEU A 124 -20.11 9.21 -8.75
N ASP A 125 -20.43 9.15 -10.05
CA ASP A 125 -21.73 9.61 -10.58
C ASP A 125 -22.87 8.73 -10.00
N PRO A 126 -23.93 9.33 -9.40
CA PRO A 126 -25.11 8.59 -8.97
C PRO A 126 -25.70 7.64 -10.02
N GLU A 127 -25.57 7.94 -11.33
CA GLU A 127 -26.07 7.08 -12.40
C GLU A 127 -25.23 5.82 -12.63
N GLU A 128 -23.92 5.85 -12.40
CA GLU A 128 -23.04 4.68 -12.53
C GLU A 128 -23.33 3.64 -11.44
N VAL A 129 -23.54 4.11 -10.22
CA VAL A 129 -23.98 3.26 -9.09
C VAL A 129 -25.36 2.65 -9.39
N ARG A 130 -26.27 3.45 -9.95
CA ARG A 130 -27.63 3.00 -10.32
C ARG A 130 -27.65 2.03 -11.50
N MET A 131 -26.69 2.12 -12.42
CA MET A 131 -26.49 1.13 -13.49
C MET A 131 -25.93 -0.18 -12.94
N THR A 132 -25.01 -0.11 -11.99
CA THR A 132 -24.47 -1.29 -11.29
C THR A 132 -25.57 -2.05 -10.54
N TYR A 133 -26.48 -1.33 -9.86
CA TYR A 133 -27.65 -1.94 -9.23
C TYR A 133 -28.55 -2.66 -10.22
N ARG A 134 -28.91 -2.02 -11.34
CA ARG A 134 -29.75 -2.65 -12.36
C ARG A 134 -29.13 -3.93 -12.91
N LEU A 135 -27.82 -3.94 -13.12
CA LEU A 135 -27.09 -5.11 -13.59
C LEU A 135 -27.08 -6.24 -12.55
N LEU A 136 -26.89 -5.91 -11.26
CA LEU A 136 -26.94 -6.89 -10.16
C LEU A 136 -28.35 -7.45 -9.96
N GLU A 137 -29.40 -6.63 -10.08
CA GLU A 137 -30.79 -7.06 -10.01
C GLU A 137 -31.18 -7.98 -11.19
N GLU A 138 -30.58 -7.78 -12.36
CA GLU A 138 -30.74 -8.67 -13.53
C GLU A 138 -30.06 -10.03 -13.33
N ILE A 139 -28.91 -10.06 -12.64
CA ILE A 139 -28.12 -11.27 -12.40
C ILE A 139 -28.68 -12.08 -11.21
N ASP A 140 -29.02 -11.40 -10.12
CA ASP A 140 -29.61 -12.00 -8.91
C ASP A 140 -30.85 -11.20 -8.47
N PRO A 141 -32.06 -11.66 -8.85
CA PRO A 141 -33.32 -11.02 -8.48
C PRO A 141 -33.53 -10.90 -6.97
N SER A 142 -32.88 -11.74 -6.17
CA SER A 142 -33.00 -11.71 -4.70
C SER A 142 -32.37 -10.46 -4.08
N ILE A 143 -31.38 -9.85 -4.74
CA ILE A 143 -30.76 -8.59 -4.32
C ILE A 143 -31.78 -7.45 -4.39
N ALA A 144 -32.62 -7.42 -5.43
CA ALA A 144 -33.69 -6.42 -5.57
C ALA A 144 -34.68 -6.48 -4.39
N ASP A 145 -34.98 -7.70 -3.92
CA ASP A 145 -35.84 -7.92 -2.77
C ASP A 145 -35.14 -7.49 -1.46
N VAL A 146 -33.84 -7.75 -1.29
CA VAL A 146 -33.06 -7.26 -0.13
C VAL A 146 -33.04 -5.72 -0.09
N ILE A 147 -32.80 -5.06 -1.22
CA ILE A 147 -32.79 -3.59 -1.33
C ILE A 147 -34.15 -3.02 -0.93
N LYS A 148 -35.25 -3.55 -1.50
CA LYS A 148 -36.61 -3.14 -1.13
C LYS A 148 -36.89 -3.39 0.35
N GLY A 149 -36.44 -4.52 0.89
CA GLY A 149 -36.52 -4.83 2.31
C GLY A 149 -35.91 -3.72 3.18
N HIS A 150 -34.69 -3.28 2.84
CA HIS A 150 -34.02 -2.20 3.56
C HIS A 150 -34.70 -0.83 3.40
N GLN A 151 -35.23 -0.51 2.21
CA GLN A 151 -36.00 0.72 1.97
C GLN A 151 -37.22 0.80 2.88
N TYR A 152 -37.98 -0.29 3.00
CA TYR A 152 -39.11 -0.35 3.92
C TYR A 152 -38.68 -0.40 5.38
N GLU A 153 -37.54 -1.00 5.72
CA GLU A 153 -37.06 -1.07 7.11
C GLU A 153 -36.65 0.29 7.66
N HIS A 154 -35.96 1.12 6.87
CA HIS A 154 -35.42 2.41 7.32
C HIS A 154 -36.31 3.60 6.93
N GLY A 155 -37.16 3.43 5.92
CA GLY A 155 -37.78 4.52 5.19
C GLY A 155 -36.79 5.18 4.24
N ASP A 156 -37.27 5.58 3.06
CA ASP A 156 -36.53 6.27 2.00
C ASP A 156 -37.29 7.55 1.60
N ILE A 157 -36.71 8.39 0.72
CA ILE A 157 -37.24 9.69 0.30
C ILE A 157 -38.74 9.61 -0.10
N ASP A 158 -39.14 8.51 -0.74
CA ASP A 158 -40.52 8.25 -1.20
C ASP A 158 -41.18 7.02 -0.57
N VAL A 159 -40.52 6.37 0.40
CA VAL A 159 -41.01 5.13 1.05
C VAL A 159 -41.09 5.35 2.54
N LYS A 160 -42.29 5.26 3.11
CA LYS A 160 -42.43 5.29 4.58
C LYS A 160 -41.93 3.97 5.17
N GLN A 161 -41.27 4.05 6.33
CA GLN A 161 -40.89 2.87 7.10
C GLN A 161 -42.12 1.97 7.34
N ASP A 162 -41.98 0.70 7.00
CA ASP A 162 -42.98 -0.36 7.16
C ASP A 162 -42.28 -1.71 7.35
N TYR A 163 -42.19 -2.17 8.61
CA TYR A 163 -41.54 -3.43 8.93
C TYR A 163 -42.28 -4.66 8.38
N GLU A 164 -43.59 -4.59 8.18
CA GLU A 164 -44.36 -5.72 7.63
C GLU A 164 -43.99 -5.94 6.16
N GLN A 165 -43.88 -4.85 5.40
CA GLN A 165 -43.38 -4.92 4.03
C GLN A 165 -41.90 -5.32 3.97
N ALA A 166 -41.06 -4.77 4.85
CA ALA A 166 -39.65 -5.16 4.94
C ALA A 166 -39.51 -6.67 5.16
N ALA A 167 -40.25 -7.24 6.12
CA ALA A 167 -40.24 -8.67 6.39
C ALA A 167 -40.76 -9.50 5.20
N LYS A 168 -41.77 -9.03 4.47
CA LYS A 168 -42.26 -9.70 3.24
C LYS A 168 -41.18 -9.78 2.17
N TYR A 169 -40.43 -8.70 1.94
CA TYR A 169 -39.36 -8.70 0.93
C TYR A 169 -38.15 -9.52 1.38
N PHE A 170 -37.71 -9.42 2.64
CA PHE A 170 -36.65 -10.30 3.15
C PHE A 170 -37.05 -11.78 3.11
N ALA A 171 -38.32 -12.11 3.35
CA ALA A 171 -38.82 -13.48 3.18
C ALA A 171 -38.82 -13.95 1.71
N LYS A 172 -39.11 -13.08 0.75
CA LYS A 172 -38.97 -13.41 -0.67
C LYS A 172 -37.51 -13.69 -1.04
N ALA A 173 -36.57 -12.87 -0.59
CA ALA A 173 -35.14 -13.09 -0.80
C ALA A 173 -34.67 -14.38 -0.13
N ALA A 174 -35.07 -14.64 1.12
CA ALA A 174 -34.74 -15.86 1.84
C ALA A 174 -35.25 -17.13 1.15
N ASN A 175 -36.48 -17.10 0.60
CA ASN A 175 -37.05 -18.21 -0.17
C ASN A 175 -36.29 -18.49 -1.49
N GLN A 176 -35.58 -17.49 -2.01
CA GLN A 176 -34.70 -17.63 -3.17
C GLN A 176 -33.29 -18.13 -2.79
N GLY A 177 -33.04 -18.38 -1.50
CA GLY A 177 -31.74 -18.84 -1.01
C GLY A 177 -30.78 -17.73 -0.61
N ASN A 178 -31.18 -16.46 -0.62
CA ASN A 178 -30.29 -15.34 -0.31
C ASN A 178 -29.98 -15.28 1.21
N ALA A 179 -28.70 -15.40 1.56
CA ALA A 179 -28.24 -15.39 2.96
C ALA A 179 -28.51 -14.06 3.69
N GLU A 180 -28.43 -12.92 3.00
CA GLU A 180 -28.70 -11.60 3.58
C GLU A 180 -30.19 -11.41 3.84
N GLY A 181 -31.05 -11.87 2.93
CA GLY A 181 -32.49 -11.97 3.14
C GLY A 181 -32.84 -12.84 4.36
N MET A 182 -32.20 -14.00 4.52
CA MET A 182 -32.35 -14.87 5.69
C MET A 182 -31.93 -14.18 6.99
N TYR A 183 -30.76 -13.54 7.01
CA TYR A 183 -30.26 -12.79 8.18
C TYR A 183 -31.20 -11.65 8.59
N ASN A 184 -31.62 -10.82 7.63
CA ASN A 184 -32.49 -9.67 7.91
C ASN A 184 -33.89 -10.11 8.36
N LEU A 185 -34.45 -11.15 7.74
CA LEU A 185 -35.72 -11.74 8.20
C LEU A 185 -35.59 -12.30 9.62
N ALA A 186 -34.48 -12.98 9.92
CA ALA A 186 -34.21 -13.50 11.26
C ALA A 186 -34.19 -12.36 12.29
N ARG A 187 -33.53 -11.23 11.99
CA ARG A 187 -33.47 -10.05 12.87
C ARG A 187 -34.86 -9.45 13.16
N LEU A 188 -35.69 -9.29 12.13
CA LEU A 188 -37.06 -8.78 12.30
C LEU A 188 -37.93 -9.75 13.09
N THR A 189 -37.81 -11.05 12.82
CA THR A 189 -38.52 -12.13 13.53
C THR A 189 -38.11 -12.19 15.00
N ASP A 190 -36.84 -11.95 15.30
CA ASP A 190 -36.35 -11.96 16.68
C ASP A 190 -36.90 -10.81 17.52
N ARG A 191 -37.07 -9.65 16.88
CA ARG A 191 -37.58 -8.42 17.49
C ARG A 191 -39.11 -8.33 17.45
N GLY A 192 -39.78 -9.15 16.65
CA GLY A 192 -41.23 -9.08 16.43
C GLY A 192 -41.66 -7.83 15.63
N LEU A 193 -40.80 -7.36 14.72
CA LEU A 193 -41.05 -6.17 13.91
C LEU A 193 -41.66 -6.60 12.57
N GLY A 194 -42.92 -6.23 12.31
CA GLY A 194 -43.62 -6.57 11.06
C GLY A 194 -44.01 -8.05 10.92
N VAL A 195 -43.49 -8.92 11.78
CA VAL A 195 -43.80 -10.35 11.87
C VAL A 195 -43.94 -10.76 13.33
N LYS A 196 -44.60 -11.89 13.58
CA LYS A 196 -44.73 -12.44 14.93
C LYS A 196 -43.34 -12.80 15.47
N LYS A 197 -43.07 -12.40 16.70
CA LYS A 197 -41.83 -12.72 17.40
C LYS A 197 -41.65 -14.25 17.53
N ASP A 198 -40.57 -14.79 16.98
CA ASP A 198 -40.23 -16.22 17.04
C ASP A 198 -38.71 -16.46 17.03
N HIS A 199 -38.17 -16.76 18.21
CA HIS A 199 -36.74 -16.96 18.43
C HIS A 199 -36.19 -18.23 17.75
N ASN A 200 -37.02 -19.28 17.61
CA ASN A 200 -36.63 -20.56 17.03
C ASN A 200 -36.59 -20.46 15.51
N LEU A 201 -37.57 -19.80 14.92
CA LEU A 201 -37.56 -19.51 13.48
C LEU A 201 -36.36 -18.64 13.12
N ALA A 202 -36.08 -17.58 13.89
CA ALA A 202 -34.91 -16.75 13.70
C ALA A 202 -33.60 -17.55 13.83
N GLN A 203 -33.50 -18.48 14.80
CA GLN A 203 -32.34 -19.38 14.94
C GLN A 203 -32.13 -20.22 13.67
N GLY A 204 -33.20 -20.85 13.17
CA GLY A 204 -33.12 -21.70 11.99
C GLY A 204 -32.71 -20.94 10.73
N LEU A 205 -33.20 -19.71 10.55
CA LEU A 205 -32.81 -18.84 9.44
C LEU A 205 -31.33 -18.44 9.51
N LEU A 206 -30.80 -18.12 10.69
CA LEU A 206 -29.38 -17.81 10.87
C LEU A 206 -28.49 -19.02 10.61
N GLU A 207 -28.87 -20.21 11.09
CA GLU A 207 -28.13 -21.45 10.83
C GLU A 207 -28.13 -21.83 9.35
N GLN A 208 -29.26 -21.63 8.66
CA GLN A 208 -29.36 -21.83 7.21
C GLN A 208 -28.47 -20.85 6.44
N ALA A 209 -28.47 -19.57 6.79
CA ALA A 209 -27.60 -18.57 6.18
C ALA A 209 -26.12 -18.90 6.43
N ALA A 210 -25.72 -19.21 7.66
CA ALA A 210 -24.33 -19.54 8.02
C ALA A 210 -23.81 -20.87 7.46
N ALA A 211 -24.69 -21.73 6.92
CA ALA A 211 -24.33 -22.98 6.26
C ALA A 211 -24.01 -22.80 4.76
N GLN A 212 -24.27 -21.62 4.19
CA GLN A 212 -23.99 -21.33 2.78
C GLN A 212 -22.50 -21.04 2.52
N PRO A 213 -22.04 -21.12 1.25
CA PRO A 213 -20.68 -20.72 0.89
C PRO A 213 -20.40 -19.26 1.23
N PRO A 214 -19.19 -18.94 1.75
CA PRO A 214 -18.82 -17.58 2.11
C PRO A 214 -18.55 -16.67 0.89
N GLN A 215 -18.51 -17.22 -0.32
CA GLN A 215 -18.51 -16.48 -1.59
C GLN A 215 -19.93 -16.37 -2.15
N HIS A 216 -20.21 -15.28 -2.88
CA HIS A 216 -21.50 -15.08 -3.51
C HIS A 216 -21.78 -16.17 -4.55
N PRO A 217 -22.97 -16.80 -4.56
CA PRO A 217 -23.25 -18.00 -5.36
C PRO A 217 -23.21 -17.79 -6.89
N LEU A 218 -23.35 -16.55 -7.36
CA LEU A 218 -23.32 -16.20 -8.78
C LEU A 218 -22.11 -15.32 -9.18
N LEU A 219 -21.41 -14.77 -8.19
CA LEU A 219 -20.31 -13.81 -8.38
C LEU A 219 -19.17 -14.26 -7.47
N GLU A 220 -18.47 -15.33 -7.86
CA GLU A 220 -17.49 -16.04 -7.01
C GLU A 220 -16.36 -15.12 -6.46
N GLU A 221 -16.13 -13.98 -7.11
CA GLU A 221 -15.17 -12.95 -6.69
C GLU A 221 -15.67 -12.03 -5.54
N LEU A 222 -16.97 -12.07 -5.22
CA LEU A 222 -17.57 -11.24 -4.17
C LEU A 222 -17.83 -12.04 -2.88
N PRO A 223 -17.59 -11.45 -1.69
CA PRO A 223 -17.92 -12.08 -0.42
C PRO A 223 -19.43 -12.12 -0.17
N ASN A 224 -19.91 -13.21 0.42
CA ASN A 224 -21.30 -13.36 0.85
C ASN A 224 -21.50 -12.72 2.23
N ASN A 225 -21.83 -11.43 2.23
CA ASN A 225 -22.01 -10.64 3.46
C ASN A 225 -23.09 -11.23 4.38
N GLY A 226 -24.15 -11.81 3.83
CA GLY A 226 -25.22 -12.44 4.60
C GLY A 226 -24.73 -13.62 5.47
N VAL A 227 -23.77 -14.40 4.98
CA VAL A 227 -23.14 -15.50 5.72
C VAL A 227 -22.35 -14.95 6.91
N ALA A 228 -21.48 -13.97 6.67
CA ALA A 228 -20.64 -13.38 7.70
C ALA A 228 -21.47 -12.70 8.81
N LEU A 229 -22.57 -12.03 8.44
CA LEU A 229 -23.52 -11.42 9.37
C LEU A 229 -24.31 -12.47 10.17
N ALA A 230 -24.72 -13.57 9.54
CA ALA A 230 -25.40 -14.66 10.23
C ALA A 230 -24.49 -15.37 11.24
N GLU A 231 -23.24 -15.64 10.87
CA GLU A 231 -22.23 -16.19 11.77
C GLU A 231 -21.96 -15.26 12.96
N HIS A 232 -21.86 -13.94 12.73
CA HIS A 232 -21.74 -12.95 13.80
C HIS A 232 -22.93 -12.98 14.76
N ALA A 233 -24.16 -13.03 14.23
CA ALA A 233 -25.37 -13.10 15.04
C ALA A 233 -25.48 -14.39 15.86
N LEU A 234 -25.03 -15.53 15.30
CA LEU A 234 -24.92 -16.80 16.06
C LEU A 234 -23.89 -16.69 17.18
N GLY A 235 -22.77 -16.00 16.94
CA GLY A 235 -21.77 -15.67 17.95
C GLY A 235 -22.36 -14.85 19.10
N LEU A 236 -23.13 -13.81 18.79
CA LEU A 236 -23.81 -12.97 19.78
C LEU A 236 -24.80 -13.78 20.63
N ARG A 237 -25.64 -14.60 20.00
CA ARG A 237 -26.61 -15.45 20.73
C ARG A 237 -25.95 -16.36 21.74
N HIS A 238 -24.83 -16.97 21.38
CA HIS A 238 -24.05 -17.81 22.30
C HIS A 238 -23.30 -16.99 23.36
N ALA A 239 -22.86 -15.76 23.03
CA ALA A 239 -22.17 -14.87 23.97
C ALA A 239 -23.11 -14.37 25.08
N GLU A 240 -24.34 -14.02 24.73
CA GLU A 240 -25.35 -13.45 25.62
C GLU A 240 -26.11 -14.55 26.37
N GLY A 241 -26.46 -15.63 25.68
CA GLY A 241 -27.19 -16.75 26.26
C GLY A 241 -28.68 -16.49 26.54
N VAL A 242 -29.27 -15.50 25.86
CA VAL A 242 -30.68 -15.10 26.04
C VAL A 242 -31.63 -16.08 25.36
N VAL A 243 -31.27 -16.54 24.15
CA VAL A 243 -32.11 -17.43 23.32
C VAL A 243 -31.60 -18.87 23.33
N VAL A 244 -30.28 -19.04 23.40
CA VAL A 244 -29.60 -20.34 23.48
C VAL A 244 -28.80 -20.40 24.78
N HIS A 245 -28.34 -21.58 25.20
CA HIS A 245 -27.48 -21.66 26.37
C HIS A 245 -26.19 -20.85 26.16
N LYS A 246 -25.85 -20.01 27.14
CA LYS A 246 -24.62 -19.18 27.12
C LYS A 246 -23.41 -20.08 26.96
N ASN A 247 -22.62 -19.84 25.93
CA ASN A 247 -21.40 -20.59 25.66
C ASN A 247 -20.38 -19.71 24.95
N LEU A 248 -19.42 -19.20 25.70
CA LEU A 248 -18.41 -18.28 25.19
C LEU A 248 -17.41 -18.95 24.22
N LEU A 249 -17.19 -20.26 24.34
CA LEU A 249 -16.35 -21.01 23.38
C LEU A 249 -17.04 -21.12 22.02
N ARG A 250 -18.35 -21.38 22.00
CA ARG A 250 -19.13 -21.32 20.76
C ARG A 250 -19.22 -19.90 20.20
N ALA A 251 -19.32 -18.88 21.05
CA ALA A 251 -19.27 -17.50 20.59
C ALA A 251 -17.94 -17.18 19.89
N ALA A 252 -16.80 -17.55 20.50
CA ALA A 252 -15.48 -17.41 19.89
C ALA A 252 -15.37 -18.12 18.54
N TYR A 253 -15.88 -19.36 18.46
CA TYR A 253 -15.91 -20.14 17.22
C TYR A 253 -16.67 -19.42 16.10
N TRP A 254 -17.87 -18.92 16.39
CA TRP A 254 -18.68 -18.21 15.40
C TRP A 254 -18.09 -16.86 15.01
N TYR A 255 -17.53 -16.10 15.96
CA TYR A 255 -16.84 -14.86 15.64
C TYR A 255 -15.59 -15.09 14.78
N GLN A 256 -14.81 -16.14 15.05
CA GLN A 256 -13.65 -16.48 14.24
C GLN A 256 -14.03 -16.81 12.80
N ARG A 257 -15.15 -17.52 12.59
CA ARG A 257 -15.67 -17.77 11.24
C ARG A 257 -16.11 -16.49 10.55
N ALA A 258 -16.91 -15.66 11.22
CA ALA A 258 -17.39 -14.40 10.68
C ALA A 258 -16.22 -13.46 10.32
N VAL A 259 -15.15 -13.45 11.12
CA VAL A 259 -13.89 -12.74 10.84
C VAL A 259 -13.23 -13.24 9.55
N ASN A 260 -13.10 -14.56 9.39
CA ASN A 260 -12.53 -15.16 8.19
C ASN A 260 -13.36 -14.83 6.93
N HIS A 261 -14.65 -14.54 7.10
CA HIS A 261 -15.57 -14.12 6.04
C HIS A 261 -15.77 -12.59 6.00
N GLY A 262 -14.91 -11.82 6.67
CA GLY A 262 -14.82 -10.37 6.49
C GLY A 262 -15.70 -9.50 7.40
N CYS A 263 -16.36 -10.06 8.42
CA CYS A 263 -17.17 -9.28 9.36
C CYS A 263 -16.31 -8.48 10.35
N SER A 264 -16.38 -7.15 10.26
CA SER A 264 -15.67 -6.21 11.16
C SER A 264 -16.17 -6.25 12.61
N GLU A 265 -17.46 -6.45 12.80
CA GLU A 265 -18.14 -6.45 14.09
C GLU A 265 -17.74 -7.69 14.89
N ALA A 266 -17.65 -8.85 14.22
CA ALA A 266 -17.10 -10.06 14.79
C ALA A 266 -15.62 -9.90 15.18
N ALA A 267 -14.85 -9.15 14.38
CA ALA A 267 -13.45 -8.88 14.69
C ALA A 267 -13.28 -8.08 15.98
N ASN A 268 -14.08 -7.02 16.18
CA ASN A 268 -14.08 -6.28 17.44
C ASN A 268 -14.42 -7.18 18.63
N ASN A 269 -15.47 -8.00 18.49
CA ASN A 269 -15.90 -8.91 19.56
C ASN A 269 -14.84 -9.97 19.89
N LEU A 270 -14.17 -10.51 18.88
CA LEU A 270 -13.10 -11.48 19.06
C LEU A 270 -11.84 -10.83 19.63
N ALA A 271 -11.53 -9.58 19.25
CA ALA A 271 -10.43 -8.80 19.80
C ALA A 271 -10.56 -8.63 21.32
N ILE A 272 -11.75 -8.25 21.80
CA ILE A 272 -12.05 -8.14 23.23
C ILE A 272 -11.82 -9.48 23.94
N MET A 273 -12.22 -10.59 23.34
CA MET A 273 -12.03 -11.93 23.92
C MET A 273 -10.55 -12.28 24.06
N TYR A 274 -9.71 -11.93 23.08
CA TYR A 274 -8.25 -12.07 23.17
C TYR A 274 -7.60 -11.08 24.15
N GLU A 275 -8.12 -9.86 24.28
CA GLU A 275 -7.61 -8.86 25.23
C GLU A 275 -7.82 -9.31 26.68
N ASP A 276 -9.00 -9.85 26.97
CA ASP A 276 -9.41 -10.27 28.31
C ASP A 276 -9.05 -11.73 28.63
N GLY A 277 -8.72 -12.55 27.62
CA GLY A 277 -8.49 -13.98 27.79
C GLY A 277 -9.77 -14.78 28.09
N ILE A 278 -10.91 -14.36 27.53
CA ILE A 278 -12.21 -14.98 27.78
C ILE A 278 -12.51 -16.00 26.68
N ALA A 279 -12.56 -17.29 27.04
CA ALA A 279 -12.80 -18.42 26.13
C ALA A 279 -11.75 -18.62 25.02
N VAL A 280 -10.75 -17.75 24.95
CA VAL A 280 -9.52 -17.87 24.18
C VAL A 280 -8.36 -17.46 25.07
N ASP A 281 -7.14 -17.92 24.76
CA ASP A 281 -5.96 -17.50 25.52
C ASP A 281 -5.70 -16.01 25.33
N LYS A 282 -5.42 -15.30 26.43
CA LYS A 282 -5.13 -13.87 26.40
C LYS A 282 -3.96 -13.58 25.46
N ASN A 283 -4.17 -12.71 24.48
CA ASN A 283 -3.18 -12.34 23.48
C ASN A 283 -3.44 -10.90 22.99
N LEU A 284 -2.65 -9.95 23.51
CA LEU A 284 -2.83 -8.52 23.20
C LEU A 284 -2.49 -8.18 21.75
N ASP A 285 -1.54 -8.90 21.13
CA ASP A 285 -1.14 -8.63 19.73
C ASP A 285 -2.22 -9.10 18.75
N LYS A 286 -2.86 -10.26 19.01
CA LYS A 286 -4.03 -10.70 18.25
C LYS A 286 -5.21 -9.76 18.45
N ALA A 287 -5.43 -9.26 19.67
CA ALA A 287 -6.46 -8.28 19.94
C ALA A 287 -6.22 -6.99 19.14
N GLU A 288 -4.99 -6.48 19.14
CA GLU A 288 -4.60 -5.29 18.37
C GLU A 288 -4.86 -5.47 16.87
N GLN A 289 -4.43 -6.58 16.28
CA GLN A 289 -4.64 -6.87 14.85
C GLN A 289 -6.13 -6.90 14.48
N LEU A 290 -6.95 -7.54 15.31
CA LEU A 290 -8.39 -7.65 15.08
C LEU A 290 -9.11 -6.30 15.29
N TYR A 291 -8.70 -5.52 16.28
CA TYR A 291 -9.18 -4.14 16.46
C TYR A 291 -8.79 -3.25 15.28
N GLU A 292 -7.55 -3.32 14.79
CA GLU A 292 -7.11 -2.54 13.64
C GLU A 292 -7.89 -2.90 12.37
N MET A 293 -8.10 -4.20 12.12
CA MET A 293 -8.91 -4.67 10.99
C MET A 293 -10.33 -4.11 11.05
N SER A 294 -10.96 -4.15 12.23
CA SER A 294 -12.32 -3.62 12.44
C SER A 294 -12.37 -2.09 12.30
N ALA A 295 -11.39 -1.40 12.89
CA ALA A 295 -11.28 0.06 12.85
C ALA A 295 -11.07 0.59 11.43
N ARG A 296 -10.29 -0.09 10.59
CA ARG A 296 -10.09 0.26 9.16
C ARG A 296 -11.38 0.15 8.34
N LYS A 297 -12.35 -0.68 8.76
CA LYS A 297 -13.68 -0.79 8.15
C LYS A 297 -14.71 0.20 8.74
N GLY A 298 -14.27 1.17 9.54
CA GLY A 298 -15.14 2.23 10.06
C GLY A 298 -15.85 1.90 11.37
N ASN A 299 -15.52 0.80 12.04
CA ASN A 299 -16.14 0.42 13.31
C ASN A 299 -15.65 1.36 14.44
N SER A 300 -16.51 2.28 14.87
CA SER A 300 -16.14 3.28 15.87
C SER A 300 -15.90 2.73 17.29
N PRO A 301 -16.58 1.66 17.76
CA PRO A 301 -16.16 0.94 18.97
C PRO A 301 -14.73 0.39 18.91
N ALA A 302 -14.36 -0.27 17.80
CA ALA A 302 -13.02 -0.83 17.63
C ALA A 302 -11.93 0.25 17.60
N MET A 303 -12.19 1.40 16.97
CA MET A 303 -11.28 2.54 17.01
C MET A 303 -11.02 3.02 18.44
N LEU A 304 -12.06 3.06 19.27
CA LEU A 304 -11.95 3.47 20.68
C LEU A 304 -11.20 2.43 21.51
N SER A 305 -11.51 1.15 21.35
CA SER A 305 -10.81 0.06 22.07
C SER A 305 -9.34 0.01 21.67
N LEU A 306 -9.02 0.17 20.39
CA LEU A 306 -7.65 0.26 19.89
C LEU A 306 -6.90 1.45 20.52
N ALA A 307 -7.55 2.61 20.61
CA ALA A 307 -6.95 3.79 21.23
C ALA A 307 -6.56 3.55 22.69
N TYR A 308 -7.38 2.86 23.47
CA TYR A 308 -7.07 2.52 24.86
C TYR A 308 -6.00 1.43 24.97
N LEU A 309 -6.03 0.40 24.13
CA LEU A 309 -5.00 -0.65 24.09
C LEU A 309 -3.62 -0.06 23.79
N LEU A 310 -3.53 0.83 22.79
CA LEU A 310 -2.31 1.54 22.42
C LEU A 310 -1.84 2.50 23.52
N LEU A 311 -2.78 3.18 24.20
CA LEU A 311 -2.47 4.01 25.35
C LEU A 311 -1.83 3.17 26.47
N ASP A 312 -2.35 1.97 26.73
CA ASP A 312 -1.83 1.06 27.74
C ASP A 312 -0.44 0.52 27.35
N LYS A 313 -0.19 0.27 26.06
CA LYS A 313 1.13 -0.07 25.48
C LYS A 313 2.13 1.10 25.41
N ASN A 314 1.75 2.31 25.84
CA ASN A 314 2.54 3.55 25.75
C ASN A 314 2.78 4.07 24.32
N GLU A 315 1.97 3.66 23.35
CA GLU A 315 2.00 4.14 21.97
C GLU A 315 1.16 5.42 21.82
N LEU A 316 1.56 6.48 22.52
CA LEU A 316 0.72 7.67 22.78
C LEU A 316 0.24 8.39 21.51
N GLN A 317 1.06 8.48 20.47
CA GLN A 317 0.69 9.16 19.22
C GLN A 317 -0.42 8.39 18.48
N MET A 318 -0.26 7.07 18.33
CA MET A 318 -1.25 6.22 17.67
C MET A 318 -2.53 6.10 18.47
N ALA A 319 -2.43 6.04 19.80
CA ALA A 319 -3.57 6.11 20.70
C ALA A 319 -4.41 7.37 20.46
N LYS A 320 -3.77 8.54 20.30
CA LYS A 320 -4.46 9.80 20.00
C LYS A 320 -5.14 9.79 18.63
N ILE A 321 -4.44 9.34 17.58
CA ILE A 321 -4.99 9.30 16.21
C ILE A 321 -6.26 8.45 16.15
N TRP A 322 -6.24 7.25 16.74
CA TRP A 322 -7.40 6.37 16.74
C TRP A 322 -8.54 6.90 17.61
N TYR A 323 -8.23 7.60 18.71
CA TYR A 323 -9.23 8.25 19.54
C TYR A 323 -9.95 9.40 18.82
N ASP A 324 -9.19 10.25 18.12
CA ASP A 324 -9.76 11.35 17.33
C ASP A 324 -10.62 10.80 16.18
N ARG A 325 -10.18 9.73 15.49
CA ARG A 325 -10.98 9.03 14.47
C ARG A 325 -12.27 8.44 15.02
N ALA A 326 -12.24 7.86 16.23
CA ALA A 326 -13.45 7.39 16.89
C ALA A 326 -14.45 8.54 17.11
N CYS A 327 -13.96 9.72 17.49
CA CYS A 327 -14.80 10.91 17.66
C CYS A 327 -15.38 11.41 16.32
N GLU A 328 -14.58 11.44 15.26
CA GLU A 328 -14.99 11.82 13.89
C GLU A 328 -16.03 10.85 13.32
N ALA A 329 -15.88 9.55 13.59
CA ALA A 329 -16.84 8.52 13.21
C ALA A 329 -18.15 8.55 14.03
N GLY A 330 -18.31 9.50 14.95
CA GLY A 330 -19.54 9.70 15.71
C GLY A 330 -19.67 8.84 16.97
N SER A 331 -18.57 8.27 17.48
CA SER A 331 -18.58 7.50 18.74
C SER A 331 -18.98 8.40 19.92
N ILE A 332 -20.21 8.24 20.40
CA ILE A 332 -20.74 8.95 21.57
C ILE A 332 -19.82 8.76 22.80
N PRO A 333 -19.32 7.53 23.10
CA PRO A 333 -18.40 7.34 24.21
C PRO A 333 -17.07 8.08 24.09
N ALA A 334 -16.47 8.10 22.89
CA ALA A 334 -15.22 8.81 22.65
C ALA A 334 -15.41 10.34 22.80
N GLN A 335 -16.51 10.86 22.25
CA GLN A 335 -16.84 12.28 22.35
C GLN A 335 -17.12 12.71 23.80
N ALA A 336 -17.86 11.90 24.57
CA ALA A 336 -18.20 12.20 25.96
C ALA A 336 -16.99 12.13 26.92
N SER A 337 -15.96 11.35 26.58
CA SER A 337 -14.82 11.06 27.47
C SER A 337 -13.50 11.72 27.04
N ARG A 338 -13.54 12.65 26.07
CA ARG A 338 -12.36 13.27 25.47
C ARG A 338 -11.40 13.86 26.50
N ASP A 339 -11.91 14.67 27.43
CA ASP A 339 -11.09 15.33 28.46
C ASP A 339 -10.37 14.32 29.36
N VAL A 340 -11.03 13.18 29.66
CA VAL A 340 -10.48 12.10 30.49
C VAL A 340 -9.36 11.38 29.76
N PHE A 341 -9.55 11.08 28.47
CA PHE A 341 -8.53 10.45 27.65
C PHE A 341 -7.30 11.36 27.48
N GLU A 342 -7.50 12.63 27.14
CA GLU A 342 -6.40 13.60 27.00
C GLU A 342 -5.63 13.79 28.31
N LYS A 343 -6.31 13.72 29.47
CA LYS A 343 -5.64 13.76 30.78
C LYS A 343 -4.73 12.55 30.98
N LYS A 344 -5.22 11.33 30.73
CA LYS A 344 -4.40 10.10 30.83
C LYS A 344 -3.21 10.11 29.88
N LEU A 345 -3.41 10.63 28.66
CA LEU A 345 -2.35 10.77 27.66
C LEU A 345 -1.24 11.71 28.16
N ARG A 346 -1.59 12.87 28.75
CA ARG A 346 -0.63 13.80 29.36
C ARG A 346 0.11 13.18 30.56
N GLU A 347 -0.59 12.46 31.42
CA GLU A 347 0.01 11.79 32.58
C GLU A 347 1.03 10.71 32.15
N LYS A 348 0.70 9.89 31.14
CA LYS A 348 1.63 8.92 30.57
C LYS A 348 2.82 9.60 29.88
N GLN A 349 2.58 10.67 29.12
CA GLN A 349 3.65 11.44 28.48
C GLN A 349 4.65 11.98 29.52
N GLN A 350 4.16 12.59 30.59
CA GLN A 350 5.01 13.11 31.68
C GLN A 350 5.79 12.02 32.42
N SER A 351 5.22 10.82 32.58
CA SER A 351 5.91 9.67 33.17
C SER A 351 7.03 9.14 32.27
N ILE A 352 6.86 9.21 30.95
CA ILE A 352 7.89 8.81 29.98
C ILE A 352 9.00 9.86 29.94
N ASP A 353 8.64 11.15 29.94
CA ASP A 353 9.58 12.28 29.92
C ASP A 353 10.50 12.33 31.17
N GLN A 354 10.08 11.73 32.29
CA GLN A 354 10.89 11.62 33.52
C GLN A 354 11.86 10.42 33.53
N CYS A 355 11.71 9.44 32.63
CA CYS A 355 12.59 8.26 32.54
C CYS A 355 13.72 8.37 31.50
N SER A 356 13.68 9.35 30.59
CA SER A 356 14.45 9.33 29.33
C SER A 356 15.57 10.39 29.23
N SER A 357 16.37 10.60 30.30
CA SER A 357 17.34 11.70 30.34
C SER A 357 18.50 11.62 29.33
N ASP A 358 18.75 10.47 28.70
CA ASP A 358 19.76 10.32 27.64
C ASP A 358 19.16 10.30 26.21
N GLU A 359 17.96 9.75 25.98
CA GLU A 359 17.24 9.81 24.69
C GLU A 359 16.77 11.24 24.33
N LEU A 360 16.56 12.10 25.34
CA LEU A 360 16.17 13.51 25.17
C LEU A 360 17.23 14.35 24.42
N LYS A 361 18.51 13.97 24.46
CA LYS A 361 19.56 14.66 23.69
C LYS A 361 19.43 14.36 22.20
N ASP A 362 19.22 13.11 21.83
CA ASP A 362 19.07 12.71 20.42
C ASP A 362 17.77 13.22 19.81
N ILE A 363 16.65 13.18 20.54
CA ILE A 363 15.38 13.77 20.07
C ILE A 363 15.52 15.28 19.81
N ASN A 364 16.24 16.00 20.67
CA ASN A 364 16.51 17.43 20.47
C ASN A 364 17.44 17.68 19.28
N VAL A 365 18.47 16.87 19.07
CA VAL A 365 19.35 16.95 17.89
C VAL A 365 18.54 16.74 16.61
N ARG A 366 17.69 15.71 16.55
CA ARG A 366 16.81 15.42 15.39
C ARG A 366 15.88 16.58 15.08
N LYS A 367 15.17 17.08 16.09
CA LYS A 367 14.23 18.19 15.94
C LYS A 367 14.92 19.48 15.45
N ASN A 368 16.08 19.79 16.03
CA ASN A 368 16.87 20.97 15.64
C ASN A 368 17.38 20.88 14.19
N VAL A 369 17.81 19.70 13.74
CA VAL A 369 18.23 19.46 12.35
C VAL A 369 17.06 19.62 11.39
N LEU A 370 15.92 18.98 11.67
CA LEU A 370 14.73 19.06 10.82
C LEU A 370 14.19 20.50 10.74
N ASP A 371 14.16 21.22 11.86
CA ASP A 371 13.71 22.61 11.88
C ASP A 371 14.70 23.54 11.14
N SER A 372 16.00 23.29 11.22
CA SER A 372 17.03 24.03 10.46
C SER A 372 16.94 23.77 8.95
N LEU A 373 16.70 22.52 8.54
CA LEU A 373 16.47 22.16 7.14
C LEU A 373 15.18 22.80 6.59
N LYS A 374 14.10 22.81 7.39
CA LYS A 374 12.84 23.49 7.06
C LYS A 374 13.00 25.01 6.98
N ALA A 375 13.79 25.62 7.86
CA ALA A 375 14.03 27.06 7.86
C ALA A 375 14.83 27.54 6.63
N LYS A 376 15.76 26.71 6.12
CA LYS A 376 16.54 27.00 4.90
C LYS A 376 15.79 26.66 3.60
N LYS A 377 14.57 26.13 3.68
CA LYS A 377 13.70 25.73 2.54
C LYS A 377 13.38 26.89 1.58
N THR A 378 13.47 28.14 2.02
CA THR A 378 13.30 29.33 1.17
C THR A 378 14.49 29.63 0.26
N MET A 379 15.69 29.14 0.55
CA MET A 379 16.88 29.33 -0.31
C MET A 379 17.01 28.26 -1.40
N TYR A 380 16.47 27.06 -1.18
CA TYR A 380 16.57 25.94 -2.11
C TYR A 380 15.25 25.75 -2.87
N LYS A 381 15.02 26.59 -3.88
CA LYS A 381 13.78 26.63 -4.69
C LYS A 381 13.47 25.36 -5.51
N GLN A 382 14.33 24.35 -5.47
CA GLN A 382 14.08 23.04 -6.07
C GLN A 382 14.72 21.97 -5.19
N VAL A 383 14.03 21.59 -4.12
CA VAL A 383 14.35 20.34 -3.41
C VAL A 383 13.05 19.57 -3.29
N ASP A 384 12.98 18.57 -4.16
CA ASP A 384 12.03 17.46 -4.14
C ASP A 384 12.05 16.76 -2.77
N GLN A 385 10.96 16.11 -2.42
CA GLN A 385 10.50 15.65 -1.10
C GLN A 385 11.51 14.80 -0.27
N SER A 386 12.66 15.37 0.09
CA SER A 386 13.78 14.65 0.71
C SER A 386 13.66 14.62 2.23
N HIS A 387 12.73 13.78 2.70
CA HIS A 387 12.94 12.83 3.79
C HIS A 387 12.10 11.60 3.43
N VAL A 388 12.65 10.71 2.59
CA VAL A 388 11.92 9.52 2.10
C VAL A 388 11.55 8.58 3.26
N TYR A 389 12.33 8.60 4.34
CA TYR A 389 12.12 7.77 5.54
C TYR A 389 11.87 8.66 6.76
N ASP A 390 10.71 8.47 7.39
CA ASP A 390 10.31 9.22 8.59
C ASP A 390 10.76 8.43 9.83
N TYR A 391 11.58 9.07 10.68
CA TYR A 391 12.09 8.44 11.90
C TYR A 391 10.97 7.99 12.83
N ASP A 392 9.92 8.81 13.01
CA ASP A 392 8.84 8.48 13.94
C ASP A 392 8.06 7.27 13.44
N VAL A 393 7.85 7.17 12.12
CA VAL A 393 7.23 6.00 11.50
C VAL A 393 8.12 4.77 11.67
N LEU A 394 9.41 4.85 11.37
CA LEU A 394 10.34 3.73 11.57
C LEU A 394 10.41 3.30 13.04
N ASN A 395 10.44 4.24 13.97
CA ASN A 395 10.48 3.96 15.39
C ASN A 395 9.22 3.24 15.87
N GLN A 396 8.04 3.54 15.29
CA GLN A 396 6.83 2.77 15.54
C GLN A 396 6.97 1.32 15.11
N TYR A 397 7.53 1.05 13.92
CA TYR A 397 7.79 -0.33 13.47
C TYR A 397 8.85 -1.01 14.34
N ALA A 398 9.91 -0.30 14.73
CA ALA A 398 10.95 -0.83 15.61
C ALA A 398 10.37 -1.26 16.97
N ASN A 399 9.49 -0.44 17.55
CA ASN A 399 8.79 -0.76 18.81
C ASN A 399 7.84 -1.96 18.67
N ARG A 400 7.32 -2.23 17.47
CA ARG A 400 6.53 -3.42 17.14
C ARG A 400 7.38 -4.67 16.90
N GLY A 401 8.70 -4.59 17.09
CA GLY A 401 9.63 -5.69 16.94
C GLY A 401 10.31 -5.81 15.57
N SER A 402 10.14 -4.81 14.68
CA SER A 402 10.84 -4.76 13.40
C SER A 402 12.34 -4.52 13.60
N MET A 403 13.16 -5.52 13.27
CA MET A 403 14.62 -5.38 13.37
C MET A 403 15.17 -4.49 12.27
N THR A 404 14.60 -4.57 11.06
CA THR A 404 14.99 -3.69 9.95
C THR A 404 14.69 -2.22 10.27
N ALA A 405 13.53 -1.91 10.85
CA ALA A 405 13.23 -0.53 11.24
C ALA A 405 14.13 -0.04 12.38
N LYS A 406 14.48 -0.91 13.33
CA LYS A 406 15.43 -0.57 14.39
C LYS A 406 16.80 -0.20 13.80
N GLN A 407 17.33 -1.00 12.88
CA GLN A 407 18.58 -0.70 12.18
C GLN A 407 18.50 0.61 11.40
N MET A 408 17.39 0.87 10.71
CA MET A 408 17.17 2.14 10.01
C MET A 408 17.10 3.34 10.97
N CYS A 409 16.51 3.18 12.16
CA CYS A 409 16.52 4.21 13.20
C CYS A 409 17.94 4.48 13.69
N ASP A 410 18.71 3.44 14.02
CA ASP A 410 20.11 3.57 14.47
C ASP A 410 20.96 4.28 13.40
N ALA A 411 20.78 3.93 12.12
CA ALA A 411 21.46 4.61 11.00
C ALA A 411 21.02 6.08 10.86
N LEU A 412 19.72 6.38 11.02
CA LEU A 412 19.19 7.75 10.97
C LEU A 412 19.73 8.62 12.10
N GLU A 413 19.95 8.07 13.30
CA GLU A 413 20.56 8.80 14.41
C GLU A 413 21.96 9.30 14.06
N HIS A 414 22.80 8.40 13.57
CA HIS A 414 24.13 8.73 13.07
C HIS A 414 24.07 9.75 11.92
N PHE A 415 23.12 9.58 10.99
CA PHE A 415 22.90 10.54 9.92
C PHE A 415 22.53 11.94 10.43
N TYR A 416 21.62 12.04 11.40
CA TYR A 416 21.21 13.32 11.96
C TYR A 416 22.34 13.99 12.75
N ARG A 417 23.17 13.24 13.47
CA ARG A 417 24.37 13.77 14.13
C ARG A 417 25.35 14.32 13.10
N ALA A 418 25.65 13.57 12.03
CA ALA A 418 26.48 14.06 10.92
C ALA A 418 25.91 15.34 10.29
N MET A 419 24.61 15.37 9.99
CA MET A 419 23.96 16.56 9.43
C MET A 419 23.98 17.76 10.38
N SER A 420 23.86 17.52 11.69
CA SER A 420 23.92 18.60 12.69
C SER A 420 25.26 19.34 12.64
N ILE A 421 26.36 18.61 12.45
CA ILE A 421 27.71 19.17 12.32
C ILE A 421 27.81 19.97 11.01
N LEU A 422 27.34 19.40 9.91
CA LEU A 422 27.44 20.02 8.59
C LEU A 422 26.62 21.33 8.48
N ILE A 423 25.51 21.44 9.21
CA ILE A 423 24.58 22.58 9.18
C ILE A 423 25.04 23.76 10.05
N GLN A 424 25.74 23.50 11.16
CA GLN A 424 25.98 24.48 12.23
C GLN A 424 26.94 25.62 11.86
N THR A 425 27.94 25.41 11.01
CA THR A 425 28.96 26.42 10.69
C THR A 425 29.31 26.44 9.20
N GLU A 426 29.66 27.59 8.63
CA GLU A 426 30.10 27.68 7.23
C GLU A 426 31.44 26.96 6.99
N THR A 427 32.34 27.02 7.99
CA THR A 427 33.63 26.32 7.99
C THR A 427 33.71 25.36 9.17
N LEU A 428 34.14 24.13 8.92
CA LEU A 428 34.28 23.07 9.94
C LEU A 428 35.71 23.08 10.49
N THR A 429 35.86 22.88 11.80
CA THR A 429 37.16 22.59 12.41
C THR A 429 37.58 21.15 12.11
N GLU A 430 38.87 20.84 12.18
CA GLU A 430 39.39 19.49 11.96
C GLU A 430 38.70 18.43 12.84
N SER A 431 38.45 18.73 14.11
CA SER A 431 37.72 17.83 15.02
C SER A 431 36.30 17.55 14.52
N GLN A 432 35.59 18.58 14.03
CA GLN A 432 34.23 18.45 13.51
C GLN A 432 34.20 17.70 12.18
N GLU A 433 35.19 17.89 11.31
CA GLU A 433 35.30 17.11 10.08
C GLU A 433 35.50 15.62 10.38
N ASN A 434 36.32 15.29 11.37
CA ASN A 434 36.57 13.91 11.79
C ASN A 434 35.32 13.27 12.40
N GLU A 435 34.62 13.99 13.28
CA GLU A 435 33.35 13.55 13.88
C GLU A 435 32.26 13.36 12.82
N PHE A 436 32.15 14.29 11.87
CA PHE A 436 31.24 14.18 10.73
C PHE A 436 31.49 12.92 9.91
N VAL A 437 32.74 12.66 9.55
CA VAL A 437 33.14 11.46 8.78
C VAL A 437 32.83 10.19 9.56
N HIS A 438 33.10 10.18 10.87
CA HIS A 438 32.81 9.03 11.73
C HIS A 438 31.32 8.71 11.76
N GLU A 439 30.48 9.70 12.09
CA GLU A 439 29.01 9.55 12.16
C GLU A 439 28.44 9.13 10.79
N LEU A 440 28.91 9.73 9.69
CA LEU A 440 28.47 9.36 8.35
C LEU A 440 28.88 7.91 7.99
N SER A 441 30.07 7.49 8.39
CA SER A 441 30.54 6.12 8.17
C SER A 441 29.72 5.10 8.94
N GLN A 442 29.36 5.38 10.20
CA GLN A 442 28.49 4.51 10.99
C GLN A 442 27.11 4.36 10.34
N CYS A 443 26.52 5.45 9.86
CA CYS A 443 25.27 5.40 9.11
C CYS A 443 25.37 4.48 7.88
N TYR A 444 26.44 4.61 7.08
CA TYR A 444 26.64 3.76 5.90
C TYR A 444 26.82 2.28 6.23
N ARG A 445 27.54 1.95 7.31
CA ARG A 445 27.76 0.57 7.77
C ARG A 445 26.49 -0.10 8.27
N ILE A 446 25.59 0.67 8.89
CA ILE A 446 24.33 0.15 9.42
C ILE A 446 23.30 0.01 8.30
N GLU A 447 22.94 1.12 7.64
CA GLU A 447 21.98 1.11 6.53
C GLU A 447 22.11 2.38 5.66
N HIS A 448 22.92 2.28 4.61
CA HIS A 448 23.28 3.42 3.76
C HIS A 448 22.10 4.11 3.04
N ILE A 449 20.95 3.45 2.85
CA ILE A 449 19.83 4.03 2.08
C ILE A 449 19.16 5.22 2.76
N VAL A 450 19.32 5.38 4.07
CA VAL A 450 18.72 6.51 4.80
C VAL A 450 19.53 7.80 4.64
N ALA A 451 20.79 7.71 4.20
CA ALA A 451 21.74 8.82 4.09
C ALA A 451 21.54 9.67 2.83
N GLN A 452 20.38 10.32 2.69
CA GLN A 452 20.08 11.20 1.56
C GLN A 452 20.31 12.68 1.92
N ILE A 453 21.40 13.26 1.41
CA ILE A 453 21.75 14.66 1.69
C ILE A 453 20.98 15.61 0.75
N PRO A 454 20.24 16.61 1.28
CA PRO A 454 19.43 17.51 0.46
C PRO A 454 20.23 18.67 -0.13
N GLY A 455 20.02 18.94 -1.42
CA GLY A 455 20.50 20.15 -2.08
C GLY A 455 21.97 20.13 -2.53
N VAL A 456 22.26 20.78 -3.65
CA VAL A 456 23.57 20.76 -4.32
C VAL A 456 24.69 21.29 -3.41
N GLU A 457 24.45 22.37 -2.67
CA GLU A 457 25.44 22.98 -1.77
C GLU A 457 25.85 22.05 -0.63
N MET A 458 24.89 21.33 -0.03
CA MET A 458 25.21 20.39 1.06
C MET A 458 25.90 19.14 0.54
N CYS A 459 25.52 18.67 -0.66
CA CYS A 459 26.26 17.60 -1.33
C CYS A 459 27.73 18.00 -1.56
N GLN A 460 27.97 19.19 -2.11
CA GLN A 460 29.33 19.72 -2.32
C GLN A 460 30.11 19.82 -1.01
N LYS A 461 29.51 20.42 0.02
CA LYS A 461 30.17 20.57 1.32
C LYS A 461 30.53 19.22 1.96
N LYS A 462 29.64 18.23 1.81
CA LYS A 462 29.87 16.84 2.25
C LYS A 462 31.04 16.22 1.48
N ASP A 463 31.03 16.29 0.14
CA ASP A 463 32.10 15.77 -0.72
C ASP A 463 33.45 16.42 -0.38
N ASP A 464 33.50 17.75 -0.33
CA ASP A 464 34.71 18.51 0.00
C ASP A 464 35.27 18.14 1.39
N THR A 465 34.39 17.87 2.35
CA THR A 465 34.80 17.50 3.72
C THR A 465 35.40 16.10 3.75
N VAL A 466 34.77 15.13 3.08
CA VAL A 466 35.29 13.77 2.95
C VAL A 466 36.64 13.78 2.22
N ASP A 467 36.77 14.54 1.13
CA ASP A 467 38.02 14.65 0.37
C ASP A 467 39.16 15.26 1.19
N ARG A 468 38.88 16.33 1.96
CA ARG A 468 39.88 16.93 2.86
C ARG A 468 40.38 15.94 3.91
N VAL A 469 39.47 15.21 4.56
CA VAL A 469 39.83 14.22 5.59
C VAL A 469 40.62 13.07 4.95
N LEU A 470 40.21 12.55 3.79
CA LEU A 470 40.90 11.47 3.09
C LEU A 470 42.32 11.87 2.70
N HIS A 471 42.49 13.10 2.20
CA HIS A 471 43.78 13.64 1.83
C HIS A 471 44.70 13.83 3.06
N ARG A 472 44.16 14.21 4.23
CA ARG A 472 44.93 14.24 5.49
C ARG A 472 45.40 12.84 5.88
N CYS A 473 44.49 11.87 5.93
CA CYS A 473 44.81 10.49 6.32
C CYS A 473 45.79 9.82 5.34
N SER A 474 45.73 10.17 4.05
CA SER A 474 46.64 9.63 3.02
C SER A 474 48.07 10.21 3.08
N ARG A 475 48.33 11.23 3.90
CA ARG A 475 49.69 11.77 4.14
C ARG A 475 50.42 11.07 5.28
N GLU A 476 49.69 10.36 6.14
CA GLU A 476 50.26 9.47 7.14
C GLU A 476 50.76 8.19 6.43
N SER A 477 51.75 7.48 7.00
CA SER A 477 52.36 6.30 6.35
C SER A 477 51.31 5.35 5.76
N ASN A 478 51.55 4.81 4.56
CA ASN A 478 50.63 3.87 3.90
C ASN A 478 50.24 2.67 4.78
N ASP A 479 51.11 2.30 5.74
CA ASP A 479 50.92 1.16 6.65
C ASP A 479 50.21 1.53 7.98
N ALA A 480 49.98 2.82 8.26
CA ALA A 480 49.31 3.24 9.48
C ALA A 480 47.80 2.97 9.41
N VAL A 481 47.30 2.18 10.38
CA VAL A 481 45.88 1.82 10.52
C VAL A 481 45.24 2.76 11.54
N SER A 482 44.17 3.46 11.15
CA SER A 482 43.42 4.39 12.01
C SER A 482 41.92 4.26 11.72
N GLN A 483 41.09 4.35 12.77
CA GLN A 483 39.63 4.34 12.62
C GLN A 483 39.14 5.44 11.67
N LEU A 484 39.74 6.63 11.75
CA LEU A 484 39.37 7.76 10.91
C LEU A 484 39.70 7.52 9.42
N ASP A 485 40.85 6.89 9.13
CA ASP A 485 41.24 6.55 7.75
C ASP A 485 40.35 5.43 7.19
N GLU A 486 39.91 4.48 8.01
CA GLU A 486 38.91 3.49 7.61
C GLU A 486 37.55 4.15 7.30
N ASP A 487 37.06 4.98 8.22
CA ASP A 487 35.75 5.62 8.13
C ASP A 487 35.67 6.55 6.90
N VAL A 488 36.71 7.33 6.63
CA VAL A 488 36.73 8.22 5.47
C VAL A 488 36.80 7.47 4.14
N ARG A 489 37.51 6.34 4.09
CA ARG A 489 37.56 5.48 2.88
C ARG A 489 36.20 4.85 2.58
N ILE A 490 35.44 4.49 3.61
CA ILE A 490 34.07 4.01 3.46
C ILE A 490 33.17 5.11 2.92
N CYS A 491 33.19 6.29 3.54
CA CYS A 491 32.42 7.43 3.06
C CYS A 491 32.77 7.74 1.60
N TYR A 492 34.05 7.83 1.27
CA TYR A 492 34.52 8.07 -0.10
C TYR A 492 34.03 6.99 -1.08
N ALA A 493 34.15 5.71 -0.72
CA ALA A 493 33.72 4.61 -1.58
C ALA A 493 32.21 4.67 -1.88
N VAL A 494 31.37 4.89 -0.86
CA VAL A 494 29.91 4.98 -1.00
C VAL A 494 29.51 6.20 -1.84
N LEU A 495 30.18 7.34 -1.65
CA LEU A 495 29.86 8.59 -2.37
C LEU A 495 30.19 8.55 -3.87
N HIS A 496 31.13 7.72 -4.27
CA HIS A 496 31.60 7.63 -5.65
C HIS A 496 31.12 6.36 -6.38
N MET A 497 30.11 5.65 -5.86
CA MET A 497 29.56 4.41 -6.43
C MET A 497 29.09 4.52 -7.89
N ASP A 498 28.81 5.73 -8.38
CA ASP A 498 28.50 5.97 -9.80
C ASP A 498 29.67 5.66 -10.75
N SER A 499 30.92 5.78 -10.26
CA SER A 499 32.16 5.48 -11.01
C SER A 499 32.70 4.09 -10.69
N LYS A 500 31.95 3.06 -11.10
CA LYS A 500 32.15 1.65 -10.69
C LYS A 500 33.56 1.13 -10.92
N GLU A 501 34.16 1.40 -12.08
CA GLU A 501 35.52 0.95 -12.41
C GLU A 501 36.57 1.58 -11.51
N PHE A 502 36.43 2.87 -11.21
CA PHE A 502 37.34 3.60 -10.32
C PHE A 502 37.23 3.06 -8.90
N ILE A 503 36.01 2.85 -8.41
CA ILE A 503 35.80 2.37 -7.04
C ILE A 503 36.25 0.93 -6.86
N ALA A 504 36.09 0.06 -7.86
CA ALA A 504 36.66 -1.29 -7.82
C ALA A 504 38.18 -1.25 -7.63
N GLN A 505 38.89 -0.35 -8.31
CA GLN A 505 40.33 -0.15 -8.14
C GLN A 505 40.68 0.45 -6.78
N PHE A 506 39.88 1.40 -6.27
CA PHE A 506 40.07 2.02 -4.96
C PHE A 506 39.89 1.04 -3.79
N LEU A 507 38.91 0.14 -3.88
CA LEU A 507 38.59 -0.83 -2.83
C LEU A 507 39.64 -1.94 -2.67
N GLY A 508 40.40 -2.26 -3.72
CA GLY A 508 41.46 -3.26 -3.67
C GLY A 508 42.50 -2.99 -2.57
N PRO A 509 43.20 -1.84 -2.59
CA PRO A 509 44.10 -1.41 -1.53
C PRO A 509 43.42 -1.27 -0.17
N CYS A 510 42.15 -0.83 -0.12
CA CYS A 510 41.41 -0.70 1.14
C CYS A 510 41.23 -2.05 1.85
N LYS A 511 40.87 -3.12 1.13
CA LYS A 511 40.77 -4.49 1.68
C LYS A 511 42.12 -5.02 2.18
N GLN A 512 43.22 -4.67 1.51
CA GLN A 512 44.57 -5.07 1.94
C GLN A 512 44.98 -4.35 3.23
N LYS A 513 44.66 -3.05 3.32
CA LYS A 513 44.96 -2.22 4.50
C LYS A 513 44.06 -2.56 5.69
N TYR A 514 42.79 -2.86 5.43
CA TYR A 514 41.77 -3.16 6.44
C TYR A 514 41.13 -4.55 6.23
N PRO A 515 41.91 -5.64 6.38
CA PRO A 515 41.44 -7.00 6.07
C PRO A 515 40.36 -7.52 7.03
N LYS A 516 40.12 -6.83 8.17
CA LYS A 516 39.04 -7.16 9.12
C LYS A 516 37.76 -6.36 8.88
N SER A 517 37.78 -5.37 7.98
CA SER A 517 36.61 -4.53 7.72
C SER A 517 35.73 -5.19 6.67
N ILE A 518 34.71 -5.90 7.14
CA ILE A 518 33.81 -6.68 6.29
C ILE A 518 33.07 -5.81 5.25
N PHE A 519 32.82 -4.55 5.57
CA PHE A 519 32.11 -3.60 4.71
C PHE A 519 32.86 -3.33 3.40
N PHE A 520 34.21 -3.30 3.40
CA PHE A 520 34.96 -3.18 2.14
C PHE A 520 34.79 -4.39 1.22
N PHE A 521 34.62 -5.60 1.79
CA PHE A 521 34.31 -6.79 1.01
C PHE A 521 32.89 -6.72 0.45
N GLU A 522 31.92 -6.22 1.21
CA GLU A 522 30.54 -5.99 0.74
C GLU A 522 30.50 -5.01 -0.43
N LEU A 523 31.11 -3.84 -0.29
CA LEU A 523 31.19 -2.84 -1.35
C LEU A 523 31.90 -3.41 -2.59
N SER A 524 33.04 -4.09 -2.40
CA SER A 524 33.81 -4.68 -3.49
C SER A 524 33.02 -5.76 -4.23
N THR A 525 32.33 -6.62 -3.49
CA THR A 525 31.45 -7.65 -4.06
C THR A 525 30.34 -7.02 -4.90
N SER A 526 29.68 -6.00 -4.36
CA SER A 526 28.57 -5.31 -5.02
C SER A 526 29.01 -4.58 -6.29
N VAL A 527 30.14 -3.84 -6.23
CA VAL A 527 30.71 -3.14 -7.39
C VAL A 527 31.16 -4.12 -8.47
N ASN A 528 31.87 -5.19 -8.10
CA ASN A 528 32.32 -6.21 -9.05
C ASN A 528 31.14 -6.93 -9.71
N ALA A 529 30.07 -7.21 -8.96
CA ALA A 529 28.84 -7.78 -9.53
C ALA A 529 28.18 -6.82 -10.53
N LEU A 530 28.14 -5.52 -10.24
CA LEU A 530 27.62 -4.51 -11.16
C LEU A 530 28.47 -4.33 -12.43
N LEU A 531 29.77 -4.62 -12.35
CA LEU A 531 30.70 -4.63 -13.49
C LEU A 531 30.64 -5.95 -14.31
N GLY A 532 29.82 -6.91 -13.90
CA GLY A 532 29.76 -8.23 -14.53
C GLY A 532 30.94 -9.15 -14.19
N GLN A 533 31.79 -8.76 -13.22
CA GLN A 533 32.94 -9.54 -12.75
C GLN A 533 32.52 -10.50 -11.64
N TYR A 534 31.58 -11.41 -11.95
CA TYR A 534 30.91 -12.23 -10.94
C TYR A 534 31.84 -13.20 -10.20
N GLU A 535 32.87 -13.72 -10.84
CA GLU A 535 33.86 -14.60 -10.19
C GLU A 535 34.70 -13.84 -9.16
N THR A 536 35.09 -12.59 -9.47
CA THR A 536 35.77 -11.69 -8.52
C THR A 536 34.86 -11.31 -7.38
N ALA A 537 33.58 -11.01 -7.66
CA ALA A 537 32.58 -10.74 -6.64
C ALA A 537 32.40 -11.94 -5.70
N LEU A 538 32.33 -13.16 -6.24
CA LEU A 538 32.22 -14.38 -5.45
C LEU A 538 33.47 -14.63 -4.60
N TYR A 539 34.67 -14.38 -5.13
CA TYR A 539 35.92 -14.46 -4.39
C TYR A 539 35.92 -13.48 -3.20
N ASP A 540 35.57 -12.22 -3.45
CA ASP A 540 35.49 -11.19 -2.41
C ASP A 540 34.44 -11.53 -1.34
N ALA A 541 33.29 -12.02 -1.75
CA ALA A 541 32.23 -12.41 -0.82
C ALA A 541 32.67 -13.57 0.08
N ASN A 542 33.29 -14.60 -0.50
CA ASN A 542 33.83 -15.72 0.27
C ASN A 542 34.93 -15.27 1.23
N ALA A 543 35.82 -14.36 0.81
CA ALA A 543 36.86 -13.80 1.68
C ALA A 543 36.24 -13.02 2.85
N GLY A 544 35.25 -12.15 2.60
CA GLY A 544 34.55 -11.41 3.66
C GLY A 544 33.82 -12.33 4.65
N LEU A 545 33.19 -13.40 4.15
CA LEU A 545 32.49 -14.39 4.99
C LEU A 545 33.43 -15.26 5.85
N THR A 546 34.76 -15.21 5.62
CA THR A 546 35.72 -15.80 6.57
C THR A 546 35.89 -14.96 7.84
N ILE A 547 35.52 -13.67 7.80
CA ILE A 547 35.58 -12.74 8.93
C ILE A 547 34.32 -12.91 9.79
N ASP A 548 33.15 -12.88 9.16
CA ASP A 548 31.85 -13.16 9.77
C ASP A 548 31.00 -13.98 8.81
N SER A 549 30.79 -15.26 9.16
CA SER A 549 30.03 -16.20 8.35
C SER A 549 28.52 -15.91 8.32
N ASN A 550 28.03 -15.10 9.26
CA ASN A 550 26.63 -14.77 9.44
C ASN A 550 26.28 -13.38 8.90
N TYR A 551 27.24 -12.67 8.29
CA TYR A 551 27.00 -11.35 7.72
C TYR A 551 26.08 -11.44 6.50
N TYR A 552 24.79 -11.15 6.72
CA TYR A 552 23.73 -11.49 5.78
C TYR A 552 23.79 -10.68 4.47
N GLU A 553 24.29 -9.45 4.46
CA GLU A 553 24.43 -8.69 3.20
C GLU A 553 25.44 -9.34 2.25
N LEU A 554 26.55 -9.89 2.77
CA LEU A 554 27.49 -10.67 1.95
C LEU A 554 26.92 -12.02 1.53
N LEU A 555 26.14 -12.69 2.40
CA LEU A 555 25.45 -13.92 2.02
C LEU A 555 24.50 -13.69 0.84
N TYR A 556 23.75 -12.57 0.86
CA TYR A 556 22.89 -12.17 -0.25
C TYR A 556 23.70 -11.83 -1.51
N CYS A 557 24.76 -11.03 -1.40
CA CYS A 557 25.60 -10.68 -2.55
C CYS A 557 26.30 -11.91 -3.16
N LYS A 558 26.74 -12.87 -2.33
CA LYS A 558 27.23 -14.18 -2.78
C LYS A 558 26.16 -14.95 -3.57
N ALA A 559 24.95 -15.06 -3.02
CA ALA A 559 23.85 -15.76 -3.69
C ALA A 559 23.48 -15.10 -5.03
N ALA A 560 23.46 -13.77 -5.09
CA ALA A 560 23.21 -13.01 -6.31
C ALA A 560 24.33 -13.22 -7.36
N ALA A 561 25.60 -13.22 -6.94
CA ALA A 561 26.73 -13.50 -7.83
C ALA A 561 26.66 -14.93 -8.41
N LEU A 562 26.39 -15.94 -7.57
CA LEU A 562 26.22 -17.33 -8.00
C LEU A 562 25.09 -17.48 -9.03
N ARG A 563 23.94 -16.83 -8.77
CA ARG A 563 22.81 -16.81 -9.71
C ARG A 563 23.19 -16.24 -11.08
N LEU A 564 24.00 -15.18 -11.11
CA LEU A 564 24.43 -14.53 -12.36
C LEU A 564 25.50 -15.33 -13.10
N ILE A 565 26.35 -16.09 -12.39
CA ILE A 565 27.33 -17.02 -12.98
C ILE A 565 26.63 -18.20 -13.67
N ASN A 566 25.46 -18.61 -13.19
CA ASN A 566 24.62 -19.68 -13.76
C ASN A 566 25.37 -21.02 -13.93
N LYS A 567 26.25 -21.37 -12.99
CA LYS A 567 27.03 -22.63 -13.01
C LYS A 567 26.41 -23.72 -12.12
N ASP A 568 26.01 -23.40 -10.89
CA ASP A 568 25.46 -24.36 -9.91
C ASP A 568 24.23 -23.77 -9.20
N ILE A 569 23.09 -24.41 -9.39
CA ILE A 569 21.80 -23.96 -8.83
C ILE A 569 21.61 -24.41 -7.40
N ASP A 570 22.11 -25.60 -7.05
CA ASP A 570 22.00 -26.09 -5.68
C ASP A 570 22.85 -25.23 -4.75
N GLU A 571 24.05 -24.83 -5.19
CA GLU A 571 24.89 -23.87 -4.48
C GLU A 571 24.21 -22.49 -4.38
N THR A 572 23.59 -22.00 -5.46
CA THR A 572 22.86 -20.72 -5.48
C THR A 572 21.69 -20.74 -4.48
N ILE A 573 20.87 -21.79 -4.50
CA ILE A 573 19.72 -21.97 -3.60
C ILE A 573 20.20 -22.10 -2.16
N SER A 574 21.27 -22.86 -1.92
CA SER A 574 21.87 -22.99 -0.59
C SER A 574 22.37 -21.65 -0.06
N ALA A 575 22.94 -20.80 -0.92
CA ALA A 575 23.39 -19.46 -0.54
C ALA A 575 22.21 -18.54 -0.18
N TYR A 576 21.11 -18.54 -0.96
CA TYR A 576 19.90 -17.79 -0.60
C TYR A 576 19.26 -18.30 0.70
N ARG A 577 19.25 -19.62 0.94
CA ARG A 577 18.78 -20.19 2.21
C ARG A 577 19.66 -19.81 3.40
N ALA A 578 20.98 -19.73 3.21
CA ALA A 578 21.90 -19.27 4.24
C ALA A 578 21.60 -17.80 4.61
N PHE A 579 21.34 -16.94 3.61
CA PHE A 579 20.88 -15.58 3.84
C PHE A 579 19.55 -15.54 4.63
N LEU A 580 18.53 -16.28 4.17
CA LEU A 580 17.20 -16.32 4.80
C LEU A 580 17.23 -16.86 6.25
N ALA A 581 18.22 -17.68 6.60
CA ALA A 581 18.35 -18.23 7.95
C ALA A 581 18.86 -17.22 8.99
N VAL A 582 19.49 -16.12 8.55
CA VAL A 582 20.15 -15.14 9.43
C VAL A 582 19.57 -13.73 9.27
N ALA A 583 19.05 -13.39 8.10
CA ALA A 583 18.47 -12.07 7.85
C ALA A 583 17.18 -11.84 8.65
N PRO A 584 16.91 -10.60 9.10
CA PRO A 584 15.61 -10.24 9.66
C PRO A 584 14.45 -10.57 8.71
N GLU A 585 13.32 -11.05 9.22
CA GLU A 585 12.18 -11.46 8.38
C GLU A 585 11.60 -10.31 7.53
N ASP A 586 11.73 -9.09 8.03
CA ASP A 586 11.27 -7.84 7.41
C ASP A 586 12.35 -7.15 6.56
N HIS A 587 13.49 -7.81 6.35
CA HIS A 587 14.58 -7.26 5.56
C HIS A 587 14.20 -7.16 4.08
N ARG A 588 14.55 -6.04 3.44
CA ARG A 588 14.18 -5.70 2.05
C ARG A 588 14.55 -6.75 0.99
N LYS A 589 15.55 -7.58 1.26
CA LYS A 589 16.04 -8.63 0.34
C LYS A 589 15.41 -10.01 0.57
N VAL A 590 14.61 -10.18 1.63
CA VAL A 590 13.94 -11.46 1.93
C VAL A 590 12.94 -11.84 0.84
N PRO A 591 11.99 -10.99 0.42
CA PRO A 591 11.05 -11.39 -0.63
C PRO A 591 11.76 -11.65 -1.98
N GLU A 592 12.72 -10.79 -2.37
CA GLU A 592 13.55 -11.01 -3.57
C GLU A 592 14.30 -12.34 -3.53
N SER A 593 14.75 -12.80 -2.36
CA SER A 593 15.45 -14.09 -2.25
C SER A 593 14.55 -15.28 -2.59
N TYR A 594 13.30 -15.26 -2.13
CA TYR A 594 12.30 -16.26 -2.53
C TYR A 594 12.03 -16.20 -4.04
N TYR A 595 11.82 -15.01 -4.60
CA TYR A 595 11.60 -14.87 -6.05
C TYR A 595 12.82 -15.26 -6.88
N ALA A 596 14.02 -14.96 -6.43
CA ALA A 596 15.25 -15.36 -7.10
C ALA A 596 15.41 -16.88 -7.09
N MET A 597 15.16 -17.54 -5.95
CA MET A 597 15.19 -19.01 -5.84
C MET A 597 14.13 -19.67 -6.75
N ALA A 598 12.89 -19.17 -6.74
CA ALA A 598 11.84 -19.66 -7.62
C ALA A 598 12.20 -19.47 -9.11
N SER A 599 12.84 -18.34 -9.46
CA SER A 599 13.34 -18.08 -10.82
C SER A 599 14.44 -19.05 -11.23
N CYS A 600 15.39 -19.36 -10.32
CA CYS A 600 16.43 -20.35 -10.56
C CYS A 600 15.83 -21.74 -10.83
N HIS A 601 14.87 -22.17 -10.02
CA HIS A 601 14.15 -23.43 -10.25
C HIS A 601 13.43 -23.44 -11.60
N PHE A 602 12.76 -22.33 -11.95
CA PHE A 602 12.04 -22.21 -13.22
C PHE A 602 12.96 -22.34 -14.45
N ILE A 603 14.15 -21.71 -14.42
CA ILE A 603 15.09 -21.73 -15.54
C ILE A 603 15.66 -23.13 -15.81
N HIS A 604 15.79 -23.97 -14.80
CA HIS A 604 16.51 -25.25 -14.91
C HIS A 604 15.62 -26.50 -15.04
N LEU A 605 14.37 -26.43 -14.59
CA LEU A 605 13.45 -27.56 -14.63
C LEU A 605 12.77 -27.63 -16.02
N LYS A 606 13.30 -28.45 -16.93
CA LYS A 606 12.62 -28.81 -18.18
C LYS A 606 11.35 -29.62 -17.87
N GLN A 607 10.18 -29.07 -18.23
CA GLN A 607 8.85 -29.69 -18.38
C GLN A 607 8.61 -31.05 -17.66
N ASN A 608 7.90 -31.03 -16.53
CA ASN A 608 6.49 -31.48 -16.43
C ASN A 608 5.99 -31.79 -15.00
N ASP A 609 6.82 -31.75 -13.94
CA ASP A 609 6.36 -32.20 -12.60
C ASP A 609 6.70 -31.30 -11.40
N THR A 610 7.12 -30.06 -11.60
CA THR A 610 7.59 -29.18 -10.49
C THR A 610 6.95 -27.80 -10.46
N THR A 611 5.71 -27.68 -10.95
CA THR A 611 4.94 -26.42 -10.86
C THR A 611 4.65 -26.04 -9.40
N ASP A 612 4.46 -27.03 -8.52
CA ASP A 612 4.02 -26.79 -7.14
C ASP A 612 5.13 -26.24 -6.24
N ILE A 613 6.38 -26.69 -6.40
CA ILE A 613 7.52 -26.18 -5.63
C ILE A 613 7.78 -24.71 -5.99
N ILE A 614 7.77 -24.36 -7.27
CA ILE A 614 8.00 -22.99 -7.74
C ILE A 614 6.88 -22.06 -7.26
N LYS A 615 5.61 -22.50 -7.36
CA LYS A 615 4.46 -21.75 -6.84
C LYS A 615 4.54 -21.57 -5.32
N LYS A 616 4.94 -22.61 -4.58
CA LYS A 616 5.09 -22.54 -3.13
C LYS A 616 6.16 -21.52 -2.72
N ILE A 617 7.34 -21.57 -3.33
CA ILE A 617 8.42 -20.61 -3.05
C ILE A 617 7.99 -19.19 -3.44
N TYR A 618 7.27 -19.02 -4.55
CA TYR A 618 6.72 -17.74 -4.96
C TYR A 618 5.69 -17.19 -3.94
N GLN A 619 4.78 -18.05 -3.45
CA GLN A 619 3.82 -17.69 -2.40
C GLN A 619 4.51 -17.34 -1.08
N GLU A 620 5.59 -18.04 -0.71
CA GLU A 620 6.43 -17.68 0.44
C GLU A 620 7.00 -16.26 0.26
N GLY A 621 7.45 -15.92 -0.96
CA GLY A 621 7.81 -14.55 -1.33
C GLY A 621 6.68 -13.54 -1.05
N GLU A 622 5.47 -13.80 -1.54
CA GLU A 622 4.31 -12.92 -1.33
C GLU A 622 3.91 -12.79 0.15
N GLU A 623 4.03 -13.85 0.94
CA GLU A 623 3.80 -13.78 2.39
C GLU A 623 4.87 -12.94 3.10
N THR A 624 6.13 -13.03 2.67
CA THR A 624 7.20 -12.19 3.25
C THR A 624 7.09 -10.71 2.85
N GLU A 625 6.48 -10.37 1.70
CA GLU A 625 6.18 -8.98 1.35
C GLU A 625 5.25 -8.31 2.36
N LYS A 626 4.29 -9.04 2.90
CA LYS A 626 3.35 -8.51 3.90
C LYS A 626 4.03 -8.11 5.21
N LYS A 627 5.24 -8.63 5.45
CA LYS A 627 6.07 -8.30 6.62
C LYS A 627 7.01 -7.11 6.38
N GLN A 628 7.07 -6.57 5.16
CA GLN A 628 7.96 -5.47 4.82
C GLN A 628 7.49 -4.14 5.38
N LEU A 629 8.43 -3.22 5.60
CA LEU A 629 8.11 -1.85 5.95
C LEU A 629 7.32 -1.16 4.82
N PRO A 630 6.41 -0.23 5.13
CA PRO A 630 5.59 0.47 4.13
C PRO A 630 6.41 1.15 3.03
N TYR A 631 7.62 1.60 3.36
CA TYR A 631 8.54 2.23 2.42
C TYR A 631 9.05 1.30 1.32
N PHE A 632 8.94 -0.01 1.50
CA PHE A 632 9.31 -1.02 0.50
C PHE A 632 8.08 -1.56 -0.25
N LEU A 633 6.90 -0.95 -0.04
CA LEU A 633 5.64 -1.35 -0.66
C LEU A 633 5.10 -0.25 -1.61
N PRO A 634 4.52 -0.61 -2.77
CA PRO A 634 4.41 -1.97 -3.31
C PRO A 634 5.79 -2.56 -3.64
N TYR A 635 5.98 -3.84 -3.34
CA TYR A 635 7.28 -4.49 -3.52
C TYR A 635 7.57 -4.69 -5.01
N ASP A 636 8.57 -3.96 -5.51
CA ASP A 636 9.02 -4.04 -6.88
C ASP A 636 10.20 -5.03 -7.00
N SER A 637 10.02 -6.06 -7.84
CA SER A 637 11.00 -7.12 -8.03
C SER A 637 10.98 -7.62 -9.46
N SER A 638 12.14 -7.55 -10.11
CA SER A 638 12.32 -8.11 -11.45
C SER A 638 12.13 -9.63 -11.50
N SER A 639 12.51 -10.34 -10.44
CA SER A 639 12.34 -11.80 -10.30
C SER A 639 10.86 -12.16 -10.11
N LYS A 640 10.11 -11.40 -9.30
CA LYS A 640 8.66 -11.55 -9.14
C LYS A 640 7.93 -11.31 -10.46
N THR A 641 8.26 -10.23 -11.15
CA THR A 641 7.66 -9.89 -12.45
C THR A 641 7.96 -10.98 -13.48
N PHE A 642 9.21 -11.46 -13.55
CA PHE A 642 9.58 -12.61 -14.38
C PHE A 642 8.72 -13.85 -14.07
N LEU A 643 8.56 -14.21 -12.80
CA LEU A 643 7.75 -15.36 -12.39
C LEU A 643 6.26 -15.19 -12.68
N LYS A 644 5.71 -13.99 -12.51
CA LYS A 644 4.33 -13.67 -12.93
C LYS A 644 4.16 -13.88 -14.43
N HIS A 645 5.07 -13.38 -15.25
CA HIS A 645 5.06 -13.65 -16.69
C HIS A 645 5.21 -15.14 -17.01
N ALA A 646 6.07 -15.85 -16.27
CA ALA A 646 6.30 -17.28 -16.44
C ALA A 646 5.07 -18.14 -16.09
N PHE A 647 4.36 -17.84 -14.99
CA PHE A 647 3.10 -18.50 -14.62
C PHE A 647 1.99 -18.20 -15.63
N ASN A 648 1.92 -16.96 -16.08
CA ASN A 648 0.97 -16.52 -17.12
C ASN A 648 1.34 -17.06 -18.51
N GLY A 649 2.54 -17.63 -18.67
CA GLY A 649 3.04 -18.23 -19.91
C GLY A 649 2.31 -19.51 -20.35
N LYS A 650 1.56 -20.18 -19.46
CA LYS A 650 0.59 -21.23 -19.87
C LYS A 650 -0.73 -20.64 -20.41
N SER A 651 -0.96 -19.35 -20.21
CA SER A 651 -2.14 -18.59 -20.68
C SER A 651 -1.84 -17.70 -21.90
N LEU A 652 -0.68 -17.85 -22.54
CA LEU A 652 -0.29 -17.11 -23.75
C LEU A 652 -1.11 -17.46 -25.01
N LEU A 653 -2.21 -18.22 -24.87
CA LEU A 653 -3.23 -18.37 -25.91
C LEU A 653 -4.46 -17.48 -25.72
N ASN A 654 -4.63 -16.80 -24.57
CA ASN A 654 -5.71 -15.81 -24.38
C ASN A 654 -5.23 -14.75 -23.37
N ALA A 655 -4.81 -13.60 -23.87
CA ALA A 655 -4.46 -12.44 -23.06
C ALA A 655 -5.72 -11.65 -22.69
N GLU A 656 -5.85 -11.24 -21.43
CA GLU A 656 -6.76 -10.15 -21.03
C GLU A 656 -6.00 -8.81 -20.94
N PRO A 657 -6.70 -7.68 -21.19
CA PRO A 657 -6.08 -6.42 -21.59
C PRO A 657 -5.57 -5.57 -20.41
N ALA A 658 -4.60 -4.71 -20.71
CA ALA A 658 -4.21 -3.56 -19.89
C ALA A 658 -5.43 -2.67 -19.54
N PRO A 659 -5.38 -1.89 -18.43
CA PRO A 659 -6.49 -1.04 -18.01
C PRO A 659 -6.95 -0.13 -19.15
N ILE A 660 -8.27 -0.08 -19.38
CA ILE A 660 -8.89 0.73 -20.43
C ILE A 660 -8.67 2.21 -20.12
N VAL A 661 -7.57 2.76 -20.63
CA VAL A 661 -7.42 4.19 -20.82
C VAL A 661 -8.38 4.56 -21.94
N ASP A 662 -9.29 5.53 -21.71
CA ASP A 662 -10.21 5.99 -22.75
C ASP A 662 -9.40 6.46 -23.97
N ARG A 663 -9.38 5.61 -25.02
CA ARG A 663 -8.66 5.85 -26.27
C ARG A 663 -9.04 7.21 -26.85
N LYS A 664 -10.29 7.66 -26.68
CA LYS A 664 -10.78 8.96 -27.19
C LYS A 664 -10.12 10.15 -26.50
N LEU A 665 -9.78 10.03 -25.21
CA LEU A 665 -9.07 11.07 -24.47
C LEU A 665 -7.66 11.28 -25.03
N ARG A 666 -6.96 10.16 -25.32
CA ARG A 666 -5.60 10.16 -25.90
C ARG A 666 -5.53 10.69 -27.32
N LEU A 667 -6.63 10.67 -28.09
CA LEU A 667 -6.65 11.27 -29.43
C LEU A 667 -6.41 12.79 -29.41
N ARG A 668 -6.69 13.45 -28.26
CA ARG A 668 -6.49 14.89 -28.08
C ARG A 668 -5.20 15.23 -27.32
N ASP A 669 -4.38 14.22 -27.03
CA ASP A 669 -3.09 14.42 -26.37
C ASP A 669 -2.19 15.34 -27.20
N SER A 670 -1.59 16.33 -26.53
CA SER A 670 -0.80 17.36 -27.20
C SER A 670 0.45 16.80 -27.88
N HIS A 671 1.10 15.79 -27.28
CA HIS A 671 2.31 15.18 -27.83
C HIS A 671 1.96 14.37 -29.08
N ARG A 672 0.89 13.57 -29.02
CA ARG A 672 0.38 12.84 -30.20
C ARG A 672 0.07 13.75 -31.38
N ILE A 673 -0.68 14.83 -31.13
CA ILE A 673 -1.01 15.82 -32.16
C ILE A 673 0.28 16.38 -32.78
N GLU A 674 1.28 16.69 -31.95
CA GLU A 674 2.54 17.24 -32.41
C GLU A 674 3.33 16.25 -33.27
N VAL A 675 3.51 15.00 -32.82
CA VAL A 675 4.27 13.94 -33.52
C VAL A 675 3.71 13.71 -34.94
N ILE A 676 2.39 13.51 -35.04
CA ILE A 676 1.72 13.22 -36.31
C ILE A 676 1.71 14.46 -37.22
N SER A 677 1.39 15.63 -36.67
CA SER A 677 1.32 16.85 -37.48
C SER A 677 2.69 17.25 -38.04
N LYS A 678 3.77 17.10 -37.27
CA LYS A 678 5.14 17.35 -37.75
C LYS A 678 5.58 16.38 -38.84
N HIS A 679 5.26 15.09 -38.71
CA HIS A 679 5.56 14.09 -39.74
C HIS A 679 4.93 14.47 -41.08
N ARG A 680 3.66 14.89 -41.06
CA ARG A 680 2.91 15.29 -42.27
C ARG A 680 3.35 16.64 -42.83
N GLU A 681 3.74 17.57 -41.97
CA GLU A 681 4.37 18.83 -42.41
C GLU A 681 5.67 18.56 -43.15
N TRP A 682 6.53 17.72 -42.60
CA TRP A 682 7.76 17.31 -43.27
C TRP A 682 7.48 16.65 -44.62
N GLU A 683 6.51 15.72 -44.68
CA GLU A 683 6.10 15.07 -45.94
C GLU A 683 5.65 16.10 -47.00
N SER A 684 4.88 17.10 -46.60
CA SER A 684 4.36 18.12 -47.53
C SER A 684 5.44 19.03 -48.11
N HIS A 685 6.52 19.28 -47.38
CA HIS A 685 7.63 20.14 -47.83
C HIS A 685 8.77 19.38 -48.50
N ARG A 686 8.76 18.04 -48.46
CA ARG A 686 9.84 17.18 -48.95
C ARG A 686 10.25 17.46 -50.40
N ASN A 687 9.29 17.78 -51.27
CA ASN A 687 9.55 18.05 -52.69
C ASN A 687 10.30 19.39 -52.93
N ASN A 688 10.41 20.25 -51.92
CA ASN A 688 11.10 21.55 -51.99
C ASN A 688 12.48 21.53 -51.31
N LEU A 689 12.91 20.39 -50.76
CA LEU A 689 14.20 20.25 -50.09
C LEU A 689 15.30 19.87 -51.11
N ASP A 690 16.38 20.65 -51.13
CA ASP A 690 17.53 20.44 -52.03
C ASP A 690 18.31 19.17 -51.63
N HIS A 691 18.41 18.21 -52.55
CA HIS A 691 19.14 16.94 -52.35
C HIS A 691 20.64 17.14 -52.08
N SER A 692 21.19 18.33 -52.35
CA SER A 692 22.63 18.62 -52.22
C SER A 692 23.10 18.93 -50.79
N VAL A 693 22.21 19.08 -49.80
CA VAL A 693 22.56 19.52 -48.42
C VAL A 693 22.92 18.34 -47.48
N ILE A 694 22.96 17.09 -47.96
CA ILE A 694 22.92 15.92 -47.09
C ILE A 694 24.21 15.09 -47.18
N SER A 695 25.26 15.48 -46.46
CA SER A 695 26.40 14.55 -46.25
C SER A 695 27.12 14.64 -44.89
N GLY A 696 26.72 15.55 -43.98
CA GLY A 696 27.37 15.69 -42.67
C GLY A 696 26.62 15.11 -41.45
N ALA A 697 25.28 15.14 -41.43
CA ALA A 697 24.50 15.06 -40.19
C ALA A 697 24.04 13.65 -39.73
N HIS A 698 24.26 12.61 -40.54
CA HIS A 698 23.55 11.34 -40.39
C HIS A 698 24.29 10.22 -39.65
N LYS A 699 25.57 10.41 -39.31
CA LYS A 699 26.32 9.39 -38.55
C LYS A 699 25.81 9.34 -37.12
N PRO A 700 25.28 8.20 -36.64
CA PRO A 700 24.83 8.09 -35.26
C PRO A 700 26.04 8.02 -34.33
N ARG A 701 25.87 8.47 -33.07
CA ARG A 701 26.89 8.37 -32.03
C ARG A 701 27.18 6.91 -31.65
N VAL A 702 26.14 6.08 -31.66
CA VAL A 702 26.18 4.63 -31.42
C VAL A 702 25.30 3.97 -32.48
N LYS A 703 25.71 2.82 -33.03
CA LYS A 703 24.93 2.06 -34.01
C LYS A 703 24.11 0.98 -33.31
N GLN A 704 22.81 0.96 -33.56
CA GLN A 704 21.96 -0.17 -33.18
C GLN A 704 22.38 -1.44 -33.92
N GLN A 705 22.40 -2.56 -33.21
CA GLN A 705 22.65 -3.89 -33.79
C GLN A 705 21.70 -4.91 -33.17
N THR A 706 21.29 -5.86 -33.99
CA THR A 706 20.48 -7.00 -33.58
C THR A 706 21.34 -7.96 -32.75
N PRO A 707 20.85 -8.46 -31.61
CA PRO A 707 21.59 -9.43 -30.81
C PRO A 707 21.68 -10.76 -31.56
N LYS A 708 22.72 -11.54 -31.27
CA LYS A 708 22.91 -12.88 -31.86
C LYS A 708 21.82 -13.89 -31.45
N SER A 709 21.06 -13.60 -30.39
CA SER A 709 19.96 -14.41 -29.89
C SER A 709 18.76 -13.53 -29.60
N LEU A 710 17.57 -13.99 -29.98
CA LEU A 710 16.29 -13.36 -29.65
C LEU A 710 15.71 -13.87 -28.31
N ILE A 711 16.35 -14.87 -27.70
CA ILE A 711 15.92 -15.47 -26.43
C ILE A 711 16.32 -14.55 -25.28
N GLY A 712 15.36 -14.24 -24.40
CA GLY A 712 15.59 -13.43 -23.20
C GLY A 712 15.40 -11.90 -23.38
N LEU A 713 14.87 -11.46 -24.53
CA LEU A 713 14.50 -10.06 -24.73
C LEU A 713 13.32 -9.68 -23.83
N LYS A 714 13.42 -8.54 -23.15
CA LYS A 714 12.36 -7.98 -22.29
C LYS A 714 11.48 -7.03 -23.09
N SER A 715 10.17 -6.99 -22.83
CA SER A 715 9.31 -5.95 -23.42
C SER A 715 9.67 -4.57 -22.86
N ILE A 716 9.54 -3.54 -23.69
CA ILE A 716 9.61 -2.14 -23.30
C ILE A 716 8.57 -1.33 -24.09
N THR A 717 8.01 -0.33 -23.44
CA THR A 717 7.04 0.62 -24.02
C THR A 717 7.69 1.99 -24.23
N LEU A 718 7.11 2.84 -25.08
CA LEU A 718 7.65 4.18 -25.37
C LEU A 718 7.71 5.04 -24.11
N ARG A 719 6.75 4.88 -23.19
CA ARG A 719 6.71 5.62 -21.92
C ARG A 719 7.86 5.30 -20.97
N GLU A 720 8.33 4.07 -21.00
CA GLU A 720 9.44 3.59 -20.15
C GLU A 720 10.80 4.07 -20.66
N MET A 721 10.86 4.57 -21.90
CA MET A 721 12.09 5.10 -22.47
C MET A 721 12.33 6.54 -22.01
N ASN A 722 13.52 6.84 -21.50
CA ASN A 722 13.94 8.18 -21.10
C ASN A 722 14.12 9.11 -22.32
N PRO A 723 13.27 10.13 -22.53
CA PRO A 723 13.27 10.98 -23.73
C PRO A 723 14.30 12.13 -23.68
N THR A 724 15.21 12.14 -22.71
CA THR A 724 16.17 13.25 -22.52
C THR A 724 17.56 12.97 -23.08
N ARG A 725 17.84 11.73 -23.52
CA ARG A 725 19.17 11.33 -23.99
C ARG A 725 19.11 10.24 -25.07
N ASP A 726 20.14 10.21 -25.90
CA ASP A 726 20.38 9.11 -26.83
C ASP A 726 20.63 7.81 -26.03
N HIS A 727 19.85 6.77 -26.29
CA HIS A 727 20.00 5.48 -25.60
C HIS A 727 19.52 4.29 -26.43
N ILE A 728 20.34 3.23 -26.47
CA ILE A 728 19.98 1.94 -27.06
C ILE A 728 19.56 1.00 -25.95
N TYR A 729 18.28 0.61 -25.93
CA TYR A 729 17.73 -0.31 -24.94
C TYR A 729 18.10 -1.75 -25.29
N SER A 730 19.37 -2.11 -25.07
CA SER A 730 19.90 -3.43 -25.40
C SER A 730 19.27 -4.53 -24.55
N GLY A 731 18.87 -5.64 -25.16
CA GLY A 731 18.15 -6.73 -24.50
C GLY A 731 16.63 -6.51 -24.41
N TYR A 732 16.09 -5.48 -25.08
CA TYR A 732 14.67 -5.18 -25.07
C TYR A 732 14.02 -5.31 -26.46
N VAL A 733 12.71 -5.46 -26.47
CA VAL A 733 11.86 -5.45 -27.65
C VAL A 733 10.70 -4.48 -27.45
N LEU A 734 10.55 -3.53 -28.37
CA LEU A 734 9.39 -2.62 -28.43
C LEU A 734 8.41 -3.17 -29.47
N SER A 735 7.21 -3.55 -29.03
CA SER A 735 6.11 -3.92 -29.91
C SER A 735 5.31 -2.67 -30.28
N ALA A 736 5.16 -2.41 -31.58
CA ALA A 736 4.50 -1.20 -32.05
C ALA A 736 3.72 -1.41 -33.35
N THR A 737 2.72 -0.56 -33.57
CA THR A 737 1.88 -0.53 -34.78
C THR A 737 2.15 0.75 -35.56
N ILE A 738 2.28 0.65 -36.88
CA ILE A 738 2.41 1.82 -37.76
C ILE A 738 1.05 2.53 -37.86
N ILE A 739 0.97 3.78 -37.39
CA ILE A 739 -0.27 4.56 -37.36
C ILE A 739 -0.37 5.64 -38.44
N ASP A 740 0.72 5.93 -39.14
CA ASP A 740 0.71 6.89 -40.27
C ASP A 740 1.53 6.40 -41.47
N ALA A 741 1.39 7.06 -42.61
CA ALA A 741 2.05 6.66 -43.86
C ALA A 741 3.58 6.71 -43.75
N ALA A 742 4.23 5.66 -44.23
CA ALA A 742 5.69 5.58 -44.30
C ALA A 742 6.21 6.17 -45.62
N HIS A 743 7.34 6.89 -45.55
CA HIS A 743 7.92 7.57 -46.71
C HIS A 743 9.43 7.37 -46.78
N ALA A 744 9.92 6.93 -47.94
CA ALA A 744 11.34 6.79 -48.21
C ALA A 744 11.90 8.13 -48.69
N TRP A 745 12.93 8.62 -48.01
CA TRP A 745 13.74 9.78 -48.38
C TRP A 745 15.20 9.45 -48.11
N THR A 746 15.92 9.07 -49.16
CA THR A 746 17.27 8.52 -49.09
C THR A 746 18.20 9.39 -48.23
N PRO A 747 18.87 8.83 -47.20
CA PRO A 747 19.05 7.40 -46.89
C PRO A 747 18.14 6.84 -45.78
N SER A 748 16.95 7.41 -45.54
CA SER A 748 16.02 6.96 -44.48
C SER A 748 14.57 6.69 -44.93
N ILE A 749 13.88 5.79 -44.21
CA ILE A 749 12.41 5.67 -44.23
C ILE A 749 11.86 6.33 -42.96
N HIS A 750 10.89 7.21 -43.11
CA HIS A 750 10.24 7.94 -42.02
C HIS A 750 8.81 7.44 -41.82
N LEU A 751 8.43 7.14 -40.58
CA LEU A 751 7.09 6.67 -40.22
C LEU A 751 6.74 7.04 -38.77
N VAL A 752 5.49 6.79 -38.36
CA VAL A 752 5.01 7.02 -36.98
C VAL A 752 4.48 5.70 -36.42
N ILE A 753 4.93 5.38 -35.20
CA ILE A 753 4.54 4.16 -34.49
C ILE A 753 3.77 4.47 -33.21
N GLU A 754 2.95 3.52 -32.77
CA GLU A 754 2.19 3.54 -31.52
C GLU A 754 2.40 2.22 -30.77
N ASP A 755 2.64 2.28 -29.46
CA ASP A 755 2.80 1.11 -28.60
C ASP A 755 1.46 0.63 -27.99
N GLU A 756 1.52 -0.40 -27.13
CA GLU A 756 0.35 -0.94 -26.45
C GLU A 756 -0.34 0.05 -25.47
N ASN A 757 0.37 1.08 -25.03
CA ASN A 757 -0.13 2.12 -24.12
C ASN A 757 -0.72 3.34 -24.87
N LEU A 758 -0.81 3.27 -26.20
CA LEU A 758 -1.23 4.34 -27.10
C LEU A 758 -0.30 5.56 -27.10
N ASP A 759 0.92 5.43 -26.58
CA ASP A 759 1.95 6.45 -26.72
C ASP A 759 2.57 6.32 -28.13
N CYS A 760 2.94 7.44 -28.75
CA CYS A 760 3.41 7.44 -30.13
C CYS A 760 4.67 8.28 -30.32
N GLU A 761 5.55 7.81 -31.19
CA GLU A 761 6.79 8.51 -31.54
C GLU A 761 7.10 8.39 -33.03
N GLN A 762 7.90 9.33 -33.54
CA GLN A 762 8.47 9.22 -34.89
C GLN A 762 9.52 8.11 -34.93
N MET A 763 9.63 7.44 -36.08
CA MET A 763 10.61 6.40 -36.31
C MET A 763 11.29 6.58 -37.67
N CYS A 764 12.62 6.43 -37.68
CA CYS A 764 13.48 6.59 -38.85
C CYS A 764 14.34 5.33 -39.05
N ILE A 765 14.19 4.67 -40.20
CA ILE A 765 14.96 3.48 -40.58
C ILE A 765 16.07 3.88 -41.54
N TYR A 766 17.32 3.60 -41.18
CA TYR A 766 18.50 3.83 -42.00
C TYR A 766 19.09 2.51 -42.50
N GLY A 767 19.91 2.57 -43.55
CA GLY A 767 20.67 1.40 -44.04
C GLY A 767 19.86 0.36 -44.80
N PHE A 768 18.69 0.73 -45.34
CA PHE A 768 17.92 -0.11 -46.26
C PHE A 768 18.47 0.00 -47.70
N PRO A 769 18.27 -1.02 -48.56
CA PRO A 769 18.64 -0.92 -49.97
C PRO A 769 17.77 0.15 -50.66
N GLU A 770 18.39 1.21 -51.21
CA GLU A 770 17.67 2.38 -51.74
C GLU A 770 16.63 2.00 -52.81
N GLU A 771 16.95 1.04 -53.67
CA GLU A 771 16.07 0.50 -54.71
C GLU A 771 14.79 -0.14 -54.14
N GLN A 772 14.82 -0.57 -52.87
CA GLN A 772 13.69 -1.19 -52.19
C GLN A 772 12.84 -0.18 -51.40
N GLY A 773 13.24 1.09 -51.30
CA GLY A 773 12.55 2.09 -50.48
C GLY A 773 11.06 2.20 -50.80
N GLU A 774 10.71 2.26 -52.09
CA GLU A 774 9.32 2.35 -52.55
C GLU A 774 8.52 1.07 -52.24
N TYR A 775 9.12 -0.10 -52.46
CA TYR A 775 8.51 -1.39 -52.11
C TYR A 775 8.27 -1.49 -50.61
N LEU A 776 9.26 -1.16 -49.79
CA LEU A 776 9.18 -1.20 -48.34
C LEU A 776 8.07 -0.29 -47.83
N THR A 777 7.95 0.94 -48.33
CA THR A 777 6.88 1.86 -47.87
C THR A 777 5.49 1.52 -48.41
N SER A 778 5.39 0.87 -49.57
CA SER A 778 4.09 0.55 -50.18
C SER A 778 3.54 -0.83 -49.83
N LYS A 779 4.41 -1.77 -49.42
CA LYS A 779 4.04 -3.19 -49.16
C LYS A 779 4.35 -3.67 -47.76
N VAL A 780 5.45 -3.22 -47.14
CA VAL A 780 5.92 -3.75 -45.85
C VAL A 780 5.53 -2.83 -44.70
N TYR A 781 5.94 -1.57 -44.75
CA TYR A 781 5.72 -0.57 -43.71
C TYR A 781 4.44 0.24 -43.96
N THR A 782 3.32 -0.46 -44.02
CA THR A 782 2.02 0.15 -44.32
C THR A 782 1.21 0.38 -43.05
N ILE A 783 0.26 1.32 -43.07
CA ILE A 783 -0.62 1.63 -41.93
C ILE A 783 -1.29 0.35 -41.42
N GLY A 784 -1.23 0.13 -40.11
CA GLY A 784 -1.76 -1.04 -39.39
C GLY A 784 -0.78 -2.21 -39.30
N SER A 785 0.41 -2.12 -39.91
CA SER A 785 1.43 -3.16 -39.78
C SER A 785 2.00 -3.14 -38.37
N LYS A 786 2.08 -4.32 -37.77
CA LYS A 786 2.68 -4.52 -36.44
C LYS A 786 4.13 -4.95 -36.59
N MET A 787 4.97 -4.50 -35.69
CA MET A 787 6.38 -4.84 -35.68
C MET A 787 6.93 -4.96 -34.27
N ASN A 788 8.00 -5.74 -34.16
CA ASN A 788 8.85 -5.81 -32.98
C ASN A 788 10.21 -5.19 -33.31
N ILE A 789 10.58 -4.18 -32.54
CA ILE A 789 11.84 -3.45 -32.67
C ILE A 789 12.78 -3.96 -31.58
N ILE A 790 13.78 -4.72 -31.96
CA ILE A 790 14.80 -5.28 -31.07
C ILE A 790 15.85 -4.20 -30.78
N ASN A 791 16.27 -4.12 -29.53
CA ASN A 791 17.21 -3.12 -29.04
C ASN A 791 16.82 -1.69 -29.47
N PRO A 792 15.60 -1.20 -29.19
CA PRO A 792 15.14 0.08 -29.73
C PRO A 792 16.10 1.19 -29.34
N TYR A 793 16.46 2.03 -30.31
CA TYR A 793 17.37 3.15 -30.11
C TYR A 793 16.59 4.45 -30.13
N LEU A 794 16.37 5.01 -28.94
CA LEU A 794 15.80 6.34 -28.79
C LEU A 794 16.90 7.38 -29.00
N ARG A 795 16.69 8.29 -29.94
CA ARG A 795 17.63 9.36 -30.30
C ARG A 795 16.96 10.71 -30.19
N ILE A 796 17.72 11.71 -29.77
CA ILE A 796 17.29 13.11 -29.73
C ILE A 796 17.69 13.80 -31.03
N GLY A 797 16.72 14.39 -31.71
CA GLY A 797 16.90 15.16 -32.94
C GLY A 797 17.82 16.36 -32.69
N ALA A 798 18.85 16.50 -33.53
CA ALA A 798 19.85 17.56 -33.34
C ALA A 798 19.30 18.97 -33.60
N SER A 799 18.21 19.09 -34.35
CA SER A 799 17.61 20.37 -34.76
C SER A 799 16.42 20.79 -33.90
N ASP A 800 15.63 19.84 -33.41
CA ASP A 800 14.38 20.10 -32.68
C ASP A 800 14.41 19.61 -31.23
N MET A 801 15.50 18.95 -30.82
CA MET A 801 15.69 18.35 -29.50
C MET A 801 14.59 17.37 -29.09
N LYS A 802 13.93 16.73 -30.08
CA LYS A 802 12.82 15.80 -29.83
C LYS A 802 13.25 14.34 -29.93
N PRO A 803 12.69 13.44 -29.11
CA PRO A 803 12.95 12.02 -29.22
C PRO A 803 12.35 11.45 -30.50
N PHE A 804 13.04 10.45 -31.08
CA PHE A 804 12.51 9.58 -32.12
C PHE A 804 13.22 8.22 -32.05
N ILE A 805 12.57 7.18 -32.57
CA ILE A 805 13.18 5.86 -32.68
C ILE A 805 14.02 5.78 -33.94
N ARG A 806 15.32 5.51 -33.79
CA ARG A 806 16.26 5.33 -34.89
C ARG A 806 16.54 3.85 -35.08
N ILE A 807 16.53 3.38 -36.33
CA ILE A 807 17.00 2.04 -36.67
C ILE A 807 18.22 2.14 -37.56
N ASP A 808 19.31 1.47 -37.16
CA ASP A 808 20.55 1.40 -37.94
C ASP A 808 20.80 0.00 -38.54
N ASP A 809 20.25 -1.05 -37.94
CA ASP A 809 20.34 -2.43 -38.41
C ASP A 809 18.94 -2.94 -38.79
N PHE A 810 18.75 -3.22 -40.07
CA PHE A 810 17.47 -3.66 -40.61
C PHE A 810 16.98 -4.99 -40.00
N SER A 811 17.89 -5.85 -39.52
CA SER A 811 17.53 -7.11 -38.86
C SER A 811 16.95 -6.91 -37.45
N SER A 812 17.01 -5.69 -36.90
CA SER A 812 16.42 -5.35 -35.61
C SER A 812 14.91 -5.11 -35.71
N ILE A 813 14.34 -5.10 -36.91
CA ILE A 813 12.89 -4.98 -37.11
C ILE A 813 12.33 -6.33 -37.55
N LEU A 814 11.41 -6.87 -36.76
CA LEU A 814 10.62 -8.03 -37.13
C LEU A 814 9.18 -7.57 -37.40
N VAL A 815 8.86 -7.34 -38.67
CA VAL A 815 7.49 -7.03 -39.09
C VAL A 815 6.67 -8.31 -39.02
N GLN A 816 5.51 -8.24 -38.38
CA GLN A 816 4.60 -9.36 -38.28
C GLN A 816 3.98 -9.71 -39.63
N SER A 817 3.43 -10.93 -39.74
CA SER A 817 2.80 -11.42 -40.96
C SER A 817 1.68 -10.48 -41.44
N GLU A 818 1.42 -10.43 -42.75
CA GLU A 818 0.34 -9.61 -43.30
C GLU A 818 -1.04 -9.94 -42.70
N SER A 819 -1.24 -11.18 -42.23
CA SER A 819 -2.43 -11.62 -41.50
C SER A 819 -2.62 -10.97 -40.12
N GLU A 820 -1.56 -10.49 -39.48
CA GLU A 820 -1.61 -9.83 -38.17
C GLU A 820 -1.82 -8.30 -38.29
N ARG A 821 -1.80 -7.79 -39.52
CA ARG A 821 -2.03 -6.38 -39.81
C ARG A 821 -3.45 -5.96 -39.47
N VAL A 822 -3.60 -4.75 -38.91
CA VAL A 822 -4.92 -4.13 -38.71
C VAL A 822 -5.50 -3.72 -40.07
N ILE A 823 -6.42 -4.53 -40.58
CA ILE A 823 -7.05 -4.32 -41.89
C ILE A 823 -7.93 -3.06 -41.85
N ASN A 824 -7.79 -2.20 -42.87
CA ASN A 824 -8.52 -0.93 -42.98
C ASN A 824 -8.50 -0.11 -41.68
N MET A 825 -7.33 0.01 -41.04
CA MET A 825 -7.21 0.75 -39.78
C MET A 825 -7.65 2.21 -39.91
N CYS A 826 -8.47 2.68 -38.96
CA CYS A 826 -8.84 4.09 -38.84
C CYS A 826 -7.58 4.92 -38.62
N ARG A 827 -7.30 5.86 -39.52
CA ARG A 827 -6.08 6.68 -39.46
C ARG A 827 -6.01 7.60 -38.24
N CYS A 828 -7.16 7.90 -37.64
CA CYS A 828 -7.23 8.80 -36.49
C CYS A 828 -7.12 8.03 -35.18
N CYS A 829 -8.01 7.07 -34.96
CA CYS A 829 -8.13 6.37 -33.69
C CYS A 829 -7.60 4.94 -33.69
N GLY A 830 -7.12 4.40 -34.81
CA GLY A 830 -6.55 3.06 -34.88
C GLY A 830 -7.56 1.90 -34.77
N GLU A 831 -8.87 2.15 -34.83
CA GLU A 831 -9.90 1.09 -34.88
C GLU A 831 -9.79 0.26 -36.17
N PRO A 832 -9.95 -1.07 -36.11
CA PRO A 832 -9.94 -1.92 -37.28
C PRO A 832 -11.17 -1.70 -38.17
N ASN A 833 -11.10 -2.19 -39.41
CA ASN A 833 -12.25 -2.31 -40.32
C ASN A 833 -13.02 -1.01 -40.57
N ALA A 834 -12.33 0.12 -40.62
CA ALA A 834 -12.93 1.42 -40.85
C ALA A 834 -13.62 1.50 -42.24
N PRO A 835 -14.95 1.69 -42.29
CA PRO A 835 -15.72 1.56 -43.53
C PRO A 835 -15.61 2.78 -44.44
N TYR A 836 -15.33 3.96 -43.89
CA TYR A 836 -15.34 5.21 -44.66
C TYR A 836 -13.94 5.51 -45.21
N ALA A 837 -13.83 5.69 -46.53
CA ALA A 837 -12.62 6.18 -47.17
C ALA A 837 -12.66 7.70 -47.38
N CYS A 838 -11.52 8.37 -47.25
CA CYS A 838 -11.40 9.79 -47.60
C CYS A 838 -11.83 10.00 -49.06
N SER A 839 -12.74 10.95 -49.29
CA SER A 839 -13.28 11.19 -50.63
C SER A 839 -12.25 11.68 -51.64
N LYS A 840 -11.18 12.34 -51.16
CA LYS A 840 -10.06 12.85 -51.97
C LYS A 840 -9.02 11.77 -52.24
N CYS A 841 -8.15 11.46 -51.26
CA CYS A 841 -7.02 10.56 -51.49
C CYS A 841 -7.38 9.07 -51.61
N LYS A 842 -8.59 8.65 -51.20
CA LYS A 842 -9.07 7.24 -51.14
C LYS A 842 -8.24 6.27 -50.28
N GLN A 843 -7.05 6.66 -49.83
CA GLN A 843 -6.12 5.84 -49.07
C GLN A 843 -6.44 5.85 -47.57
N ALA A 844 -6.81 6.99 -47.00
CA ALA A 844 -7.14 7.06 -45.57
C ALA A 844 -8.53 6.51 -45.27
N ARG A 845 -8.62 5.74 -44.18
CA ARG A 845 -9.86 5.13 -43.67
C ARG A 845 -10.26 5.71 -42.32
N TYR A 846 -11.56 5.81 -42.05
CA TYR A 846 -12.12 6.33 -40.80
C TYR A 846 -13.30 5.50 -40.30
N CYS A 847 -13.37 5.27 -38.98
CA CYS A 847 -14.50 4.58 -38.35
C CYS A 847 -15.74 5.50 -38.21
N SER A 848 -15.53 6.82 -38.15
CA SER A 848 -16.60 7.80 -37.99
C SER A 848 -16.26 9.14 -38.67
N LYS A 849 -17.29 9.97 -38.90
CA LYS A 849 -17.14 11.34 -39.40
C LYS A 849 -16.38 12.24 -38.42
N GLU A 850 -16.47 11.96 -37.13
CA GLU A 850 -15.73 12.65 -36.07
C GLU A 850 -14.22 12.40 -36.21
N CYS A 851 -13.81 11.14 -36.38
CA CYS A 851 -12.41 10.79 -36.62
C CYS A 851 -11.86 11.43 -37.89
N GLN A 852 -12.66 11.48 -38.96
CA GLN A 852 -12.29 12.18 -40.19
C GLN A 852 -12.09 13.69 -39.95
N THR A 853 -12.99 14.32 -39.19
CA THR A 853 -12.92 15.75 -38.86
C THR A 853 -11.69 16.04 -38.00
N MET A 854 -11.42 15.18 -37.02
CA MET A 854 -10.27 15.30 -36.12
C MET A 854 -8.95 15.12 -36.84
N ASP A 855 -8.82 14.11 -37.72
CA ASP A 855 -7.63 13.92 -38.55
C ASP A 855 -7.39 15.12 -39.49
N TRP A 856 -8.48 15.69 -40.02
CA TRP A 856 -8.43 16.88 -40.87
C TRP A 856 -7.97 18.14 -40.12
N GLN A 857 -8.50 18.37 -38.92
CA GLN A 857 -8.28 19.60 -38.15
C GLN A 857 -7.03 19.54 -37.27
N LEU A 858 -6.89 18.49 -36.45
CA LEU A 858 -5.82 18.36 -35.46
C LEU A 858 -4.54 17.80 -36.09
N TYR A 859 -4.64 16.67 -36.79
CA TYR A 859 -3.49 16.00 -37.39
C TYR A 859 -3.12 16.52 -38.79
N LYS A 860 -3.73 17.61 -39.24
CA LYS A 860 -3.39 18.30 -40.50
C LYS A 860 -3.42 17.40 -41.74
N HIS A 861 -4.36 16.44 -41.82
CA HIS A 861 -4.50 15.54 -42.99
C HIS A 861 -4.48 16.29 -44.34
N LYS A 862 -5.04 17.51 -44.38
CA LYS A 862 -5.04 18.37 -45.57
C LYS A 862 -3.69 18.54 -46.26
N LEU A 863 -2.58 18.46 -45.51
CA LEU A 863 -1.21 18.64 -46.02
C LEU A 863 -0.77 17.51 -46.95
N ILE A 864 -1.31 16.33 -46.73
CA ILE A 864 -0.89 15.07 -47.36
C ILE A 864 -2.04 14.43 -48.15
N CYS A 865 -3.20 15.08 -48.15
CA CYS A 865 -4.38 14.69 -48.91
C CYS A 865 -4.21 15.05 -50.39
N LYS A 866 -3.41 14.28 -51.11
CA LYS A 866 -3.22 14.43 -52.55
C LYS A 866 -4.41 13.78 -53.27
N ASN A 867 -4.90 14.43 -54.32
CA ASN A 867 -6.04 13.97 -55.13
C ASN A 867 -5.69 12.71 -55.93
#